data_AF-A0A1G4WZT3-F1
#
_entry.id   AF-A0A1G4WZT3-F1
#
_cell.length_a   1.000
_cell.length_b   1.000
_cell.length_c   1.000
_cell.angle_alpha   90.00
_cell.angle_beta   90.00
_cell.angle_gamma   90.00
#
_symmetry.space_group_name_H-M   'P 1'
#
loop_
_entity.id
_entity.type
_entity.pdbx_description
1 polymer ?
#
loop_
_entity_poly.entity_id
_entity_poly.type
_entity_poly.pdbx_seq_one_letter_code
_entity_poly.pdbx_strand_id
1 'polypeptide(L)'
;MCGPAGIGKSRIVRDALQGTEYRWIVGTTSARDIPLGAFAAWTTSADDDRLKLVRSVIEAVTASPAGRPVVIAVDDAHLLDDLSVFVLHQIVQRRAAKLVLTVRDGRDGSGVPDSVREIWKDPGRAAGTGTDNLAFDRLDVQPLAPQESAELLAATLNGPVDPDAATRLWKLTRGNALYLRNIVEQELADGRLELRGGCWQWGGKPVLPSSLVELIDSRFGDLPPAVGKVVDALAVGEPIELAALQRITDHESVEDANVRGLITLDHSDSGVQVRISHPLYGEIRRMRAPSTTLRRLRGLVATELAAGPDRDKMRMVVRRASLSLDSDLPPDADLFVHAARGAIWLADLGLADRLARAAIAGGAGADAHFLHAHALSWSFQGEEAETALAALTAQNWDDRDRARFAYLRATNLLWALSRPDCAKAHIDAVSVGPEGRSWIDAFLVIYWFATDHPEAALEAAKVLDLAELPGVVGAETAFALTVVTGDAGRTSEALKTAETGYTATVRAHDAPPMRFNIADAELSALLLAGRLSDVWPVAERVREQSAELPGAAHALGAAIAGRAALGTGRLHEACSLLDQAAVAFATNHSTGWGYRYNVVRATALAMRGRSAEATAILDEIDAQQRPFRSLDYERSIGRAWVAAAQGVVSEAANILSAAADTAAAKGQFAAEVMCLQLATQFGAHSHGARLAELATVTEGPRAGLAARFAAALHDDDATELSGVSEEFEAMGDLAAAMDAAAHAAIAHRTHDRRGSALSCSVRAEALATQSGVVTPALLQAADPFPLTARECEVVALVAVPLPTKAIAERLHLSARTVEGHVYRAMHKTGTTTREELAELWRKRRRTE
;
A
#
# COMPACT_ATOMS: atom_id res chain seq x y z
N MET A 1 31.37 13.35 10.03
CA MET A 1 29.98 13.18 9.56
C MET A 1 29.53 14.46 8.87
N CYS A 2 29.11 14.36 7.61
CA CYS A 2 28.74 15.50 6.77
C CYS A 2 27.30 15.36 6.26
N GLY A 3 26.65 16.48 5.95
CA GLY A 3 25.33 16.48 5.32
C GLY A 3 24.49 17.71 5.66
N PRO A 4 23.30 17.87 5.04
CA PRO A 4 22.43 19.03 5.25
C PRO A 4 22.03 19.28 6.70
N ALA A 5 21.55 20.49 6.99
CA ALA A 5 21.05 20.85 8.32
C ALA A 5 19.71 20.16 8.63
N GLY A 6 19.58 19.60 9.84
CA GLY A 6 18.34 18.97 10.33
C GLY A 6 18.21 17.46 10.07
N ILE A 7 19.15 16.83 9.36
CA ILE A 7 19.10 15.39 9.01
C ILE A 7 19.43 14.42 10.16
N GLY A 8 19.76 14.92 11.36
CA GLY A 8 20.03 14.08 12.53
C GLY A 8 21.50 13.73 12.82
N LYS A 9 22.49 14.36 12.17
CA LYS A 9 23.94 14.12 12.43
C LYS A 9 24.28 14.10 13.92
N SER A 10 23.89 15.14 14.65
CA SER A 10 24.18 15.29 16.09
C SER A 10 23.52 14.20 16.93
N ARG A 11 22.31 13.74 16.54
CA ARG A 11 21.61 12.64 17.21
C ARG A 11 22.34 11.31 17.01
N ILE A 12 22.79 11.01 15.79
CA ILE A 12 23.54 9.79 15.48
C ILE A 12 24.85 9.74 16.28
N VAL A 13 25.60 10.85 16.34
CA VAL A 13 26.83 10.90 17.14
C VAL A 13 26.53 10.67 18.62
N ARG A 14 25.50 11.32 19.19
CA ARG A 14 25.14 11.11 20.59
C ARG A 14 24.76 9.67 20.90
N ASP A 15 24.04 9.02 19.97
CA ASP A 15 23.63 7.63 20.14
C ASP A 15 24.82 6.67 20.07
N ALA A 16 25.73 6.88 19.10
CA ALA A 16 26.95 6.10 18.96
C ALA A 16 27.92 6.25 20.15
N LEU A 17 27.85 7.37 20.87
CA LEU A 17 28.70 7.65 22.04
C LEU A 17 28.07 7.23 23.37
N GLN A 18 26.85 6.65 23.36
CA GLN A 18 26.27 6.11 24.59
C GLN A 18 27.20 5.05 25.22
N GLY A 19 27.42 5.14 26.53
CA GLY A 19 28.33 4.24 27.25
C GLY A 19 29.83 4.54 27.11
N THR A 20 30.22 5.55 26.32
CA THR A 20 31.62 6.01 26.16
C THR A 20 31.89 7.27 26.98
N GLU A 21 33.12 7.47 27.46
CA GLU A 21 33.53 8.76 28.04
C GLU A 21 33.82 9.76 26.91
N TYR A 22 32.97 10.78 26.76
CA TYR A 22 33.14 11.80 25.73
C TYR A 22 33.05 13.24 26.26
N ARG A 23 33.53 14.19 25.45
CA ARG A 23 33.36 15.64 25.64
C ARG A 23 32.56 16.18 24.44
N TRP A 24 31.48 16.90 24.71
CA TRP A 24 30.58 17.43 23.68
C TRP A 24 30.76 18.93 23.51
N ILE A 25 31.29 19.34 22.36
CA ILE A 25 31.56 20.72 22.00
C ILE A 25 30.61 21.13 20.89
N VAL A 26 30.10 22.36 20.92
CA VAL A 26 29.15 22.87 19.91
C VAL A 26 29.70 24.15 19.29
N GLY A 27 29.86 24.16 17.97
CA GLY A 27 30.08 25.36 17.20
C GLY A 27 28.79 26.16 17.07
N THR A 28 28.83 27.45 17.34
CA THR A 28 27.68 28.36 17.18
C THR A 28 28.13 29.65 16.53
N THR A 29 27.26 30.28 15.74
CA THR A 29 27.57 31.58 15.10
C THR A 29 27.93 32.64 16.15
N SER A 30 27.23 32.64 17.29
CA SER A 30 27.49 33.60 18.39
C SER A 30 28.83 33.36 19.10
N ALA A 31 29.33 32.12 19.15
CA ALA A 31 30.62 31.80 19.76
C ALA A 31 31.81 31.96 18.80
N ARG A 32 31.56 32.09 17.49
CA ARG A 32 32.61 32.19 16.47
C ARG A 32 33.47 33.45 16.61
N ASP A 33 32.90 34.52 17.14
CA ASP A 33 33.60 35.80 17.36
C ASP A 33 34.34 35.85 18.72
N ILE A 34 34.20 34.79 19.54
CA ILE A 34 34.81 34.69 20.87
C ILE A 34 35.99 33.71 20.78
N PRO A 35 37.24 34.12 21.09
CA PRO A 35 38.37 33.20 21.08
C PRO A 35 38.15 32.02 22.03
N LEU A 36 38.27 30.78 21.52
CA LEU A 36 37.94 29.55 22.25
C LEU A 36 36.50 29.48 22.76
N GLY A 37 35.56 30.19 22.12
CA GLY A 37 34.16 30.29 22.56
C GLY A 37 33.48 28.92 22.66
N ALA A 38 33.81 27.99 21.76
CA ALA A 38 33.29 26.62 21.81
C ALA A 38 33.85 25.78 22.98
N PHE A 39 35.02 26.15 23.50
CA PHE A 39 35.71 25.48 24.60
C PHE A 39 35.53 26.18 25.95
N ALA A 40 34.63 27.16 26.08
CA ALA A 40 34.46 27.97 27.29
C ALA A 40 34.25 27.14 28.58
N ALA A 41 33.66 25.95 28.50
CA ALA A 41 33.50 25.06 29.65
C ALA A 41 34.81 24.43 30.17
N TRP A 42 35.89 24.48 29.37
CA TRP A 42 37.21 23.91 29.67
C TRP A 42 38.30 24.98 29.83
N THR A 43 37.96 26.25 29.74
CA THR A 43 38.88 27.36 30.01
C THR A 43 38.91 27.64 31.52
N THR A 44 40.03 27.30 32.19
CA THR A 44 40.15 27.41 33.65
C THR A 44 40.67 28.75 34.17
N SER A 45 41.15 29.66 33.31
CA SER A 45 41.54 31.02 33.68
C SER A 45 41.62 31.98 32.47
N ALA A 46 41.30 33.25 32.68
CA ALA A 46 41.59 34.34 31.75
C ALA A 46 43.07 34.74 31.86
N ASP A 47 43.97 33.86 31.39
CA ASP A 47 45.40 34.17 31.28
C ASP A 47 45.65 35.00 30.00
N ASP A 48 46.49 36.05 30.09
CA ASP A 48 46.86 36.90 28.92
C ASP A 48 47.70 36.13 27.87
N ASP A 49 48.22 34.95 28.23
CA ASP A 49 49.04 34.11 27.36
C ASP A 49 48.19 33.05 26.64
N ARG A 50 47.84 33.35 25.39
CA ARG A 50 47.05 32.49 24.50
C ARG A 50 47.61 31.06 24.36
N LEU A 51 48.93 30.86 24.45
CA LEU A 51 49.54 29.54 24.32
C LEU A 51 49.34 28.67 25.56
N LYS A 52 49.40 29.28 26.76
CA LYS A 52 49.07 28.60 28.00
C LYS A 52 47.60 28.22 28.05
N LEU A 53 46.73 29.10 27.58
CA LEU A 53 45.29 28.85 27.49
C LEU A 53 44.97 27.68 26.55
N VAL A 54 45.56 27.64 25.35
CA VAL A 54 45.42 26.50 24.42
C VAL A 54 45.91 25.19 25.05
N ARG A 55 47.07 25.19 25.71
CA ARG A 55 47.61 23.98 26.36
C ARG A 55 46.70 23.50 27.49
N SER A 56 46.21 24.41 28.32
CA SER A 56 45.27 24.13 29.40
C SER A 56 43.96 23.51 28.88
N VAL A 57 43.39 24.05 27.79
CA VAL A 57 42.20 23.49 27.17
C VAL A 57 42.46 22.09 26.61
N ILE A 58 43.60 21.86 25.94
CA ILE A 58 43.97 20.52 25.44
C ILE A 58 44.05 19.52 26.61
N GLU A 59 44.74 19.88 27.70
CA GLU A 59 44.87 19.02 28.88
C GLU A 59 43.50 18.75 29.54
N ALA A 60 42.66 19.77 29.68
CA ALA A 60 41.34 19.65 30.30
C ALA A 60 40.36 18.79 29.47
N VAL A 61 40.38 18.93 28.14
CA VAL A 61 39.48 18.18 27.25
C VAL A 61 39.95 16.73 27.05
N THR A 62 41.25 16.46 27.14
CA THR A 62 41.82 15.11 26.97
C THR A 62 41.99 14.31 28.28
N ALA A 63 41.77 14.93 29.44
CA ALA A 63 41.86 14.27 30.73
C ALA A 63 40.85 13.10 30.88
N SER A 64 41.35 11.92 31.27
CA SER A 64 40.54 10.72 31.61
C SER A 64 40.87 10.18 33.01
N PRO A 65 39.88 9.93 33.89
CA PRO A 65 40.11 9.44 35.26
C PRO A 65 40.60 7.99 35.38
N ALA A 66 40.54 7.17 34.33
CA ALA A 66 40.79 5.71 34.42
C ALA A 66 41.63 5.12 33.27
N GLY A 67 42.35 5.95 32.51
CA GLY A 67 43.11 5.50 31.33
C GLY A 67 42.23 4.99 30.17
N ARG A 68 40.93 5.32 30.19
CA ARG A 68 40.00 5.02 29.11
C ARG A 68 40.17 6.06 28.00
N PRO A 69 40.07 5.66 26.71
CA PRO A 69 40.16 6.62 25.62
C PRO A 69 38.96 7.58 25.67
N VAL A 70 39.23 8.88 25.74
CA VAL A 70 38.20 9.93 25.66
C VAL A 70 37.92 10.26 24.19
N VAL A 71 36.63 10.38 23.86
CA VAL A 71 36.19 10.84 22.54
C VAL A 71 35.76 12.30 22.61
N ILE A 72 36.24 13.12 21.68
CA ILE A 72 35.85 14.52 21.55
C ILE A 72 34.87 14.63 20.40
N ALA A 73 33.61 14.93 20.71
CA ALA A 73 32.56 15.13 19.74
C ALA A 73 32.34 16.64 19.55
N VAL A 74 32.51 17.11 18.32
CA VAL A 74 32.31 18.52 17.95
C VAL A 74 31.15 18.61 16.99
N ASP A 75 30.09 19.27 17.44
CA ASP A 75 28.90 19.52 16.65
C ASP A 75 29.02 20.85 15.87
N ASP A 76 28.66 20.85 14.59
CA ASP A 76 28.72 22.00 13.70
C ASP A 76 30.11 22.67 13.64
N ALA A 77 31.18 21.88 13.41
CA ALA A 77 32.58 22.32 13.46
C ALA A 77 32.93 23.47 12.50
N HIS A 78 32.18 23.64 11.41
CA HIS A 78 32.27 24.79 10.49
C HIS A 78 31.96 26.16 11.12
N LEU A 79 31.38 26.19 12.32
CA LEU A 79 31.07 27.40 13.07
C LEU A 79 32.10 27.72 14.16
N LEU A 80 33.20 26.98 14.25
CA LEU A 80 34.25 27.24 15.22
C LEU A 80 35.07 28.49 14.88
N ASP A 81 35.61 29.14 15.91
CA ASP A 81 36.66 30.16 15.76
C ASP A 81 38.02 29.51 15.45
N ASP A 82 38.94 30.30 14.88
CA ASP A 82 40.25 29.80 14.43
C ASP A 82 41.10 29.21 15.56
N LEU A 83 40.97 29.71 16.79
CA LEU A 83 41.73 29.21 17.94
C LEU A 83 41.17 27.87 18.44
N SER A 84 39.84 27.70 18.43
CA SER A 84 39.17 26.41 18.64
C SER A 84 39.56 25.36 17.58
N VAL A 85 39.64 25.76 16.31
CA VAL A 85 40.13 24.89 15.23
C VAL A 85 41.58 24.46 15.47
N PHE A 86 42.44 25.39 15.88
CA PHE A 86 43.83 25.10 16.21
C PHE A 86 44.00 24.10 17.36
N VAL A 87 43.16 24.20 18.41
CA VAL A 87 43.11 23.22 19.52
C VAL A 87 42.81 21.81 19.00
N LEU A 88 41.78 21.66 18.16
CA LEU A 88 41.41 20.37 17.58
C LEU A 88 42.54 19.80 16.71
N HIS A 89 43.16 20.64 15.88
CA HIS A 89 44.29 20.26 15.05
C HIS A 89 45.48 19.74 15.89
N GLN A 90 45.81 20.40 17.01
CA GLN A 90 46.86 19.92 17.94
C GLN A 90 46.51 18.57 18.59
N ILE A 91 45.25 18.34 18.95
CA ILE A 91 44.81 17.05 19.51
C ILE A 91 44.98 15.92 18.48
N VAL A 92 44.59 16.16 17.23
CA VAL A 92 44.72 15.19 16.12
C VAL A 92 46.19 14.89 15.84
N GLN A 93 47.04 15.92 15.68
CA GLN A 93 48.47 15.73 15.41
C GLN A 93 49.18 14.93 16.51
N ARG A 94 48.86 15.19 17.78
CA ARG A 94 49.45 14.50 18.94
C ARG A 94 48.81 13.13 19.22
N ARG A 95 47.76 12.76 18.47
CA ARG A 95 46.91 11.57 18.73
C ARG A 95 46.43 11.48 20.18
N ALA A 96 46.13 12.63 20.79
CA ALA A 96 45.82 12.73 22.21
C ALA A 96 44.38 12.29 22.56
N ALA A 97 43.45 12.31 21.59
CA ALA A 97 42.09 11.80 21.74
C ALA A 97 41.51 11.40 20.37
N LYS A 98 40.41 10.65 20.38
CA LYS A 98 39.61 10.36 19.17
C LYS A 98 38.63 11.50 18.93
N LEU A 99 38.43 11.91 17.68
CA LEU A 99 37.53 13.00 17.32
C LEU A 99 36.37 12.52 16.44
N VAL A 100 35.18 13.05 16.71
CA VAL A 100 34.02 12.96 15.82
C VAL A 100 33.55 14.37 15.52
N LEU A 101 33.55 14.76 14.24
CA LEU A 101 33.13 16.09 13.80
C LEU A 101 31.82 15.99 13.02
N THR A 102 30.85 16.86 13.32
CA THR A 102 29.69 17.08 12.44
C THR A 102 29.87 18.38 11.67
N VAL A 103 29.56 18.35 10.37
CA VAL A 103 29.71 19.50 9.47
C VAL A 103 28.49 19.61 8.57
N ARG A 104 28.08 20.85 8.27
CA ARG A 104 27.10 21.15 7.23
C ARG A 104 27.85 21.35 5.93
N ASP A 105 27.53 20.57 4.92
CA ASP A 105 28.15 20.67 3.60
C ASP A 105 27.09 21.01 2.55
N GLY A 106 27.43 21.89 1.62
CA GLY A 106 26.64 22.12 0.40
C GLY A 106 26.89 20.97 -0.59
N ARG A 107 26.03 20.82 -1.61
CA ARG A 107 26.20 19.75 -2.64
C ARG A 107 27.58 19.80 -3.34
N ASP A 108 28.29 20.91 -3.27
CA ASP A 108 29.54 21.17 -3.99
C ASP A 108 30.76 21.34 -3.06
N GLY A 109 30.65 21.03 -1.76
CA GLY A 109 31.73 21.26 -0.78
C GLY A 109 31.82 22.72 -0.28
N SER A 110 31.00 23.62 -0.83
CA SER A 110 30.95 25.05 -0.50
C SER A 110 30.19 25.26 0.82
N GLY A 111 30.91 25.46 1.91
CA GLY A 111 30.32 25.69 3.24
C GLY A 111 31.25 25.37 4.40
N VAL A 112 32.34 24.62 4.15
CA VAL A 112 33.36 24.31 5.14
C VAL A 112 34.54 25.29 5.01
N PRO A 113 34.89 26.06 6.06
CA PRO A 113 36.08 26.90 6.07
C PRO A 113 37.36 26.10 5.83
N ASP A 114 38.34 26.69 5.13
CA ASP A 114 39.63 26.02 4.86
C ASP A 114 40.37 25.67 6.15
N SER A 115 40.23 26.46 7.22
CA SER A 115 40.79 26.17 8.54
C SER A 115 40.27 24.85 9.13
N VAL A 116 38.98 24.53 8.95
CA VAL A 116 38.40 23.24 9.37
C VAL A 116 38.86 22.12 8.42
N ARG A 117 39.05 22.42 7.14
CA ARG A 117 39.58 21.46 6.15
C ARG A 117 41.02 21.03 6.44
N GLU A 118 41.80 21.83 7.15
CA GLU A 118 43.16 21.48 7.54
C GLU A 118 43.21 20.42 8.64
N ILE A 119 42.17 20.29 9.48
CA ILE A 119 42.12 19.29 10.56
C ILE A 119 42.23 17.85 10.02
N TRP A 120 41.67 17.60 8.84
CA TRP A 120 41.56 16.25 8.28
C TRP A 120 42.54 15.96 7.15
N LYS A 121 43.47 16.85 6.81
CA LYS A 121 44.57 16.56 5.86
C LYS A 121 45.67 15.76 6.58
N ASP A 122 46.10 14.63 6.01
CA ASP A 122 47.24 13.86 6.57
C ASP A 122 48.57 14.52 6.15
N PRO A 123 49.41 15.02 7.09
CA PRO A 123 50.71 15.61 6.74
C PRO A 123 51.77 14.58 6.30
N GLY A 124 51.49 13.27 6.41
CA GLY A 124 52.44 12.18 6.10
C GLY A 124 52.23 11.44 4.77
N ARG A 125 51.17 11.73 4.01
CA ARG A 125 50.86 11.04 2.73
C ARG A 125 51.00 12.01 1.55
N ALA A 126 51.83 11.63 0.57
CA ALA A 126 52.02 12.41 -0.64
C ALA A 126 50.72 12.49 -1.47
N ALA A 127 50.48 13.65 -2.07
CA ALA A 127 49.27 13.97 -2.82
C ALA A 127 49.07 13.03 -4.03
N GLY A 128 48.27 11.98 -3.83
CA GLY A 128 47.61 11.24 -4.90
C GLY A 128 46.26 11.87 -5.23
N THR A 129 45.88 11.87 -6.51
CA THR A 129 44.60 12.36 -7.01
C THR A 129 43.45 11.45 -6.54
N GLY A 130 42.87 11.73 -5.38
CA GLY A 130 41.72 11.01 -4.84
C GLY A 130 41.52 11.24 -3.34
N THR A 131 40.37 10.84 -2.82
CA THR A 131 39.92 10.92 -1.39
C THR A 131 40.83 10.21 -0.36
N ASP A 132 41.99 9.69 -0.78
CA ASP A 132 42.87 8.80 0.00
C ASP A 132 43.86 9.54 0.93
N ASN A 133 43.73 10.87 1.05
CA ASN A 133 44.61 11.74 1.83
C ASN A 133 43.98 12.31 3.12
N LEU A 134 42.86 11.73 3.58
CA LEU A 134 42.14 12.17 4.77
C LEU A 134 42.56 11.36 6.02
N ALA A 135 42.88 12.06 7.12
CA ALA A 135 43.13 11.45 8.43
C ALA A 135 41.84 10.98 9.15
N PHE A 136 40.68 11.17 8.50
CA PHE A 136 39.34 10.89 9.02
C PHE A 136 38.53 10.10 8.02
N ASP A 137 37.71 9.17 8.52
CA ASP A 137 36.66 8.53 7.74
C ASP A 137 35.50 9.51 7.52
N ARG A 138 35.18 9.81 6.26
CA ARG A 138 34.04 10.65 5.89
C ARG A 138 32.78 9.79 5.80
N LEU A 139 31.78 10.14 6.60
CA LEU A 139 30.45 9.56 6.54
C LEU A 139 29.43 10.65 6.16
N ASP A 140 28.88 10.54 4.96
CA ASP A 140 27.84 11.44 4.44
C ASP A 140 26.46 10.91 4.85
N VAL A 141 25.81 11.64 5.75
CA VAL A 141 24.45 11.32 6.20
C VAL A 141 23.48 11.86 5.15
N GLN A 142 22.68 10.96 4.58
CA GLN A 142 21.64 11.31 3.63
C GLN A 142 20.34 11.68 4.36
N PRO A 143 19.44 12.46 3.73
CA PRO A 143 18.06 12.55 4.17
C PRO A 143 17.41 11.16 4.19
N LEU A 144 16.43 10.96 5.07
CA LEU A 144 15.72 9.69 5.19
C LEU A 144 15.04 9.33 3.86
N ALA A 145 15.22 8.09 3.42
CA ALA A 145 14.45 7.52 2.33
C ALA A 145 12.95 7.48 2.69
N PRO A 146 12.04 7.34 1.70
CA PRO A 146 10.61 7.23 1.95
C PRO A 146 10.27 6.14 2.98
N GLN A 147 10.91 4.97 2.82
CA GLN A 147 10.70 3.81 3.69
C GLN A 147 11.20 4.05 5.12
N GLU A 148 12.43 4.58 5.27
CA GLU A 148 13.01 4.92 6.58
C GLU A 148 12.17 5.99 7.31
N SER A 149 11.56 6.91 6.57
CA SER A 149 10.66 7.91 7.13
C SER A 149 9.36 7.30 7.63
N ALA A 150 8.77 6.38 6.86
CA ALA A 150 7.57 5.65 7.28
C ALA A 150 7.83 4.79 8.53
N GLU A 151 8.98 4.11 8.58
CA GLU A 151 9.41 3.32 9.74
C GLU A 151 9.63 4.18 10.98
N LEU A 152 10.30 5.33 10.84
CA LEU A 152 10.50 6.28 11.93
C LEU A 152 9.16 6.82 12.45
N LEU A 153 8.22 7.16 11.54
CA LEU A 153 6.88 7.61 11.92
C LEU A 153 6.13 6.52 12.69
N ALA A 154 6.10 5.29 12.18
CA ALA A 154 5.41 4.18 12.81
C ALA A 154 5.96 3.87 14.21
N ALA A 155 7.29 3.89 14.35
CA ALA A 155 7.96 3.69 15.63
C ALA A 155 7.67 4.83 16.62
N THR A 156 7.61 6.08 16.16
CA THR A 156 7.36 7.26 17.01
C THR A 156 5.91 7.34 17.46
N LEU A 157 4.98 6.96 16.58
CA LEU A 157 3.54 7.02 16.82
C LEU A 157 2.97 5.74 17.48
N ASN A 158 3.81 4.73 17.73
CA ASN A 158 3.43 3.43 18.29
C ASN A 158 2.30 2.74 17.50
N GLY A 159 2.33 2.81 16.17
CA GLY A 159 1.32 2.19 15.31
C GLY A 159 1.56 2.42 13.83
N PRO A 160 0.89 1.67 12.94
CA PRO A 160 1.03 1.85 11.50
C PRO A 160 0.52 3.22 11.07
N VAL A 161 1.18 3.82 10.07
CA VAL A 161 0.80 5.10 9.48
C VAL A 161 0.29 4.87 8.07
N ASP A 162 -0.77 5.58 7.70
CA ASP A 162 -1.33 5.52 6.36
C ASP A 162 -0.24 5.80 5.30
N PRO A 163 -0.02 4.91 4.32
CA PRO A 163 0.98 5.11 3.28
C PRO A 163 0.86 6.43 2.53
N ASP A 164 -0.36 6.95 2.32
CA ASP A 164 -0.55 8.27 1.70
C ASP A 164 -0.05 9.38 2.64
N ALA A 165 -0.42 9.34 3.92
CA ALA A 165 0.07 10.26 4.93
C ALA A 165 1.61 10.23 5.03
N ALA A 166 2.21 9.05 5.12
CA ALA A 166 3.67 8.87 5.17
C ALA A 166 4.35 9.42 3.91
N THR A 167 3.81 9.12 2.72
CA THR A 167 4.32 9.62 1.45
C THR A 167 4.21 11.14 1.35
N ARG A 168 3.09 11.73 1.78
CA ARG A 168 2.87 13.18 1.79
C ARG A 168 3.80 13.88 2.76
N LEU A 169 3.98 13.35 3.97
CA LEU A 169 4.94 13.85 4.96
C LEU A 169 6.37 13.78 4.43
N TRP A 170 6.75 12.66 3.79
CA TRP A 170 8.07 12.53 3.18
C TRP A 170 8.26 13.50 2.00
N LYS A 171 7.27 13.61 1.09
CA LYS A 171 7.33 14.56 -0.04
C LYS A 171 7.51 15.98 0.44
N LEU A 172 6.80 16.38 1.50
CA LEU A 172 6.88 17.71 2.10
C LEU A 172 8.24 17.99 2.74
N THR A 173 8.80 17.00 3.45
CA THR A 173 10.03 17.15 4.25
C THR A 173 11.30 16.75 3.52
N ARG A 174 11.17 16.04 2.39
CA ARG A 174 12.25 15.40 1.62
C ARG A 174 13.19 14.57 2.51
N GLY A 175 12.65 13.87 3.51
CA GLY A 175 13.41 13.04 4.44
C GLY A 175 14.20 13.81 5.50
N ASN A 176 13.98 15.12 5.65
CA ASN A 176 14.62 15.90 6.70
C ASN A 176 13.96 15.61 8.06
N ALA A 177 14.65 14.86 8.91
CA ALA A 177 14.15 14.41 10.21
C ALA A 177 13.66 15.57 11.12
N LEU A 178 14.34 16.73 11.10
CA LEU A 178 13.92 17.90 11.88
C LEU A 178 12.57 18.45 11.39
N TYR A 179 12.41 18.56 10.07
CA TYR A 179 11.15 19.05 9.48
C TYR A 179 10.01 18.07 9.74
N LEU A 180 10.29 16.77 9.57
CA LEU A 180 9.33 15.71 9.85
C LEU A 180 8.85 15.75 11.30
N ARG A 181 9.78 15.85 12.26
CA ARG A 181 9.44 15.94 13.68
C ARG A 181 8.56 17.16 13.99
N ASN A 182 8.97 18.36 13.56
CA ASN A 182 8.22 19.58 13.88
C ASN A 182 6.80 19.56 13.29
N ILE A 183 6.63 19.03 12.07
CA ILE A 183 5.32 18.92 11.43
C ILE A 183 4.46 17.89 12.17
N VAL A 184 4.99 16.70 12.44
CA VAL A 184 4.25 15.63 13.12
C VAL A 184 3.82 16.05 14.53
N GLU A 185 4.71 16.67 15.31
CA GLU A 185 4.39 17.16 16.66
C GLU A 185 3.24 18.18 16.64
N GLN A 186 3.24 19.11 15.67
CA GLN A 186 2.18 20.10 15.53
C GLN A 186 0.86 19.49 15.03
N GLU A 187 0.91 18.60 14.04
CA GLU A 187 -0.29 17.97 13.49
C GLU A 187 -0.96 17.01 14.50
N LEU A 188 -0.18 16.41 15.40
CA LEU A 188 -0.70 15.70 16.59
C LEU A 188 -1.35 16.67 17.58
N ALA A 189 -0.68 17.77 17.92
CA ALA A 189 -1.21 18.76 18.86
C ALA A 189 -2.53 19.38 18.39
N ASP A 190 -2.67 19.57 17.07
CA ASP A 190 -3.86 20.13 16.44
C ASP A 190 -4.96 19.08 16.15
N GLY A 191 -4.74 17.80 16.48
CA GLY A 191 -5.69 16.73 16.22
C GLY A 191 -5.94 16.44 14.73
N ARG A 192 -4.99 16.77 13.85
CA ARG A 192 -5.09 16.47 12.41
C ARG A 192 -4.40 15.17 12.02
N LEU A 193 -3.49 14.69 12.85
CA LEU A 193 -2.93 13.34 12.79
C LEU A 193 -3.59 12.49 13.89
N GLU A 194 -4.50 11.60 13.50
CA GLU A 194 -5.34 10.84 14.45
C GLU A 194 -5.26 9.33 14.21
N LEU A 195 -5.37 8.56 15.29
CA LEU A 195 -5.47 7.11 15.22
C LEU A 195 -6.92 6.70 14.89
N ARG A 196 -7.17 6.22 13.66
CA ARG A 196 -8.49 5.75 13.19
C ARG A 196 -8.36 4.33 12.65
N GLY A 197 -9.21 3.41 13.15
CA GLY A 197 -9.17 2.01 12.71
C GLY A 197 -7.81 1.33 12.95
N GLY A 198 -7.10 1.71 14.03
CA GLY A 198 -5.77 1.16 14.35
C GLY A 198 -4.62 1.72 13.50
N CYS A 199 -4.87 2.72 12.64
CA CYS A 199 -3.84 3.37 11.83
C CYS A 199 -3.85 4.90 12.00
N TRP A 200 -2.67 5.51 12.04
CA TRP A 200 -2.51 6.96 12.05
C TRP A 200 -2.78 7.56 10.67
N GLN A 201 -3.78 8.43 10.61
CA GLN A 201 -4.21 9.11 9.39
C GLN A 201 -4.02 10.61 9.51
N TRP A 202 -3.59 11.23 8.41
CA TRP A 202 -3.33 12.67 8.36
C TRP A 202 -4.37 13.41 7.51
N GLY A 203 -5.24 14.15 8.18
CA GLY A 203 -6.30 14.94 7.58
C GLY A 203 -5.89 16.38 7.24
N GLY A 204 -6.30 16.86 6.07
CA GLY A 204 -6.16 18.26 5.68
C GLY A 204 -4.80 18.62 5.05
N LYS A 205 -4.57 19.93 4.85
CA LYS A 205 -3.30 20.46 4.34
C LYS A 205 -2.34 20.71 5.51
N PRO A 206 -1.02 20.48 5.32
CA PRO A 206 -0.03 20.78 6.36
C PRO A 206 -0.13 22.23 6.81
N VAL A 207 -0.17 22.45 8.11
CA VAL A 207 0.06 23.78 8.69
C VAL A 207 1.50 23.82 9.18
N LEU A 208 2.30 24.68 8.57
CA LEU A 208 3.69 24.84 9.00
C LEU A 208 3.74 25.52 10.38
N PRO A 209 4.41 24.91 11.38
CA PRO A 209 4.62 25.55 12.68
C PRO A 209 5.37 26.86 12.52
N SER A 210 5.03 27.88 13.30
CA SER A 210 5.70 29.19 13.28
C SER A 210 7.22 29.07 13.48
N SER A 211 7.65 28.16 14.37
CA SER A 211 9.06 27.85 14.62
C SER A 211 9.78 27.28 13.39
N LEU A 212 9.09 26.48 12.57
CA LEU A 212 9.63 25.95 11.33
C LEU A 212 9.69 27.03 10.25
N VAL A 213 8.70 27.93 10.21
CA VAL A 213 8.72 29.10 9.32
C VAL A 213 9.90 30.01 9.65
N GLU A 214 10.11 30.37 10.93
CA GLU A 214 11.26 31.17 11.37
C GLU A 214 12.61 30.51 11.04
N LEU A 215 12.72 29.20 11.29
CA LEU A 215 13.92 28.44 10.99
C LEU A 215 14.24 28.45 9.48
N ILE A 216 13.23 28.37 8.63
CA ILE A 216 13.40 28.38 7.19
C ILE A 216 13.62 29.81 6.66
N ASP A 217 12.92 30.81 7.18
CA ASP A 217 13.11 32.23 6.85
C ASP A 217 14.53 32.69 7.13
N SER A 218 15.14 32.23 8.23
CA SER A 218 16.55 32.49 8.54
C SER A 218 17.52 32.02 7.46
N ARG A 219 17.10 31.06 6.60
CA ARG A 219 17.87 30.60 5.43
C ARG A 219 17.57 31.38 4.15
N PHE A 220 16.42 32.04 4.08
CA PHE A 220 15.99 32.81 2.91
C PHE A 220 16.58 34.23 2.86
N GLY A 221 16.90 34.83 4.01
CA GLY A 221 17.38 36.22 4.07
C GLY A 221 16.39 37.23 3.48
N ASP A 222 16.81 38.50 3.37
CA ASP A 222 16.05 39.52 2.64
C ASP A 222 16.10 39.24 1.13
N LEU A 223 15.17 38.41 0.64
CA LEU A 223 15.03 38.14 -0.77
C LEU A 223 14.61 39.40 -1.54
N PRO A 224 15.27 39.74 -2.66
CA PRO A 224 14.76 40.76 -3.57
C PRO A 224 13.32 40.43 -4.00
N PRO A 225 12.41 41.42 -4.08
CA PRO A 225 11.02 41.18 -4.45
C PRO A 225 10.84 40.44 -5.79
N ALA A 226 11.74 40.65 -6.74
CA ALA A 226 11.70 39.99 -8.05
C ALA A 226 12.01 38.48 -7.97
N VAL A 227 13.04 38.09 -7.19
CA VAL A 227 13.35 36.68 -6.87
C VAL A 227 12.21 36.05 -6.07
N GLY A 228 11.61 36.79 -5.13
CA GLY A 228 10.43 36.34 -4.38
C GLY A 228 9.25 36.00 -5.29
N LYS A 229 9.02 36.79 -6.35
CA LYS A 229 7.97 36.55 -7.35
C LYS A 229 8.20 35.25 -8.15
N VAL A 230 9.45 34.88 -8.43
CA VAL A 230 9.80 33.60 -9.07
C VAL A 230 9.37 32.43 -8.19
N VAL A 231 9.72 32.48 -6.90
CA VAL A 231 9.33 31.44 -5.95
C VAL A 231 7.81 31.42 -5.76
N ASP A 232 7.13 32.58 -5.74
CA ASP A 232 5.67 32.65 -5.66
C ASP A 232 4.97 32.00 -6.87
N ALA A 233 5.48 32.24 -8.08
CA ALA A 233 4.93 31.65 -9.30
C ALA A 233 5.06 30.13 -9.27
N LEU A 234 6.24 29.63 -8.91
CA LEU A 234 6.47 28.19 -8.73
C LEU A 234 5.66 27.62 -7.56
N ALA A 235 5.44 28.39 -6.49
CA ALA A 235 4.68 27.94 -5.33
C ALA A 235 3.20 27.70 -5.67
N VAL A 236 2.65 28.36 -6.68
CA VAL A 236 1.28 28.11 -7.10
C VAL A 236 1.17 27.16 -8.29
N GLY A 237 2.25 27.01 -9.06
CA GLY A 237 2.16 26.46 -10.39
C GLY A 237 3.30 25.53 -10.80
N GLU A 238 4.22 25.11 -9.94
CA GLU A 238 5.29 24.18 -10.34
C GLU A 238 4.76 22.79 -10.78
N PRO A 239 5.49 22.07 -11.67
CA PRO A 239 6.66 22.51 -12.43
C PRO A 239 6.29 23.44 -13.59
N ILE A 240 7.01 24.55 -13.78
CA ILE A 240 6.77 25.49 -14.89
C ILE A 240 7.91 25.38 -15.90
N GLU A 241 7.60 25.31 -17.20
CA GLU A 241 8.62 25.36 -18.24
C GLU A 241 9.45 26.65 -18.13
N LEU A 242 10.78 26.56 -18.27
CA LEU A 242 11.69 27.69 -18.08
C LEU A 242 11.27 28.92 -18.90
N ALA A 243 10.90 28.72 -20.18
CA ALA A 243 10.48 29.80 -21.05
C ALA A 243 9.17 30.47 -20.58
N ALA A 244 8.22 29.70 -20.05
CA ALA A 244 6.97 30.23 -19.49
C ALA A 244 7.23 30.99 -18.19
N LEU A 245 8.10 30.47 -17.32
CA LEU A 245 8.47 31.15 -16.07
C LEU A 245 9.13 32.51 -16.36
N GLN A 246 10.05 32.56 -17.32
CA GLN A 246 10.73 33.78 -17.76
C GLN A 246 9.78 34.83 -18.34
N ARG A 247 8.65 34.43 -18.94
CA ARG A 247 7.59 35.35 -19.41
C ARG A 247 6.73 35.90 -18.26
N ILE A 248 6.50 35.10 -17.21
CA ILE A 248 5.70 35.50 -16.03
C ILE A 248 6.49 36.46 -15.12
N THR A 249 7.80 36.22 -15.01
CA THR A 249 8.74 37.04 -14.23
C THR A 249 9.67 37.81 -15.16
N ASP A 250 10.94 37.40 -15.22
CA ASP A 250 12.04 37.95 -16.00
C ASP A 250 13.23 36.97 -15.90
N HIS A 251 14.21 37.10 -16.80
CA HIS A 251 15.30 36.12 -16.94
C HIS A 251 16.32 36.21 -15.79
N GLU A 252 16.72 37.43 -15.43
CA GLU A 252 17.72 37.70 -14.38
C GLU A 252 17.27 37.18 -13.01
N SER A 253 15.99 37.38 -12.66
CA SER A 253 15.45 36.88 -11.39
C SER A 253 15.41 35.35 -11.30
N VAL A 254 15.23 34.66 -12.43
CA VAL A 254 15.23 33.19 -12.48
C VAL A 254 16.66 32.67 -12.31
N GLU A 255 17.64 33.30 -12.95
CA GLU A 255 19.07 32.98 -12.76
C GLU A 255 19.52 33.23 -11.32
N ASP A 256 19.15 34.37 -10.75
CA ASP A 256 19.41 34.70 -9.34
C ASP A 256 18.77 33.70 -8.38
N ALA A 257 17.54 33.26 -8.65
CA ALA A 257 16.87 32.23 -7.86
C ALA A 257 17.62 30.88 -7.92
N ASN A 258 18.18 30.53 -9.08
CA ASN A 258 18.97 29.31 -9.28
C ASN A 258 20.31 29.39 -8.54
N VAL A 259 21.05 30.50 -8.68
CA VAL A 259 22.33 30.74 -7.97
C VAL A 259 22.14 30.68 -6.46
N ARG A 260 21.01 31.17 -5.95
CA ARG A 260 20.66 31.12 -4.52
C ARG A 260 20.14 29.74 -4.07
N GLY A 261 20.04 28.75 -4.96
CA GLY A 261 19.57 27.39 -4.65
C GLY A 261 18.09 27.31 -4.27
N LEU A 262 17.27 28.28 -4.69
CA LEU A 262 15.83 28.34 -4.39
C LEU A 262 14.99 27.53 -5.38
N ILE A 263 15.54 27.30 -6.57
CA ILE A 263 14.91 26.54 -7.64
C ILE A 263 15.85 25.45 -8.14
N THR A 264 15.29 24.45 -8.80
CA THR A 264 16.02 23.39 -9.51
C THR A 264 15.51 23.28 -10.93
N LEU A 265 16.43 22.97 -11.85
CA LEU A 265 16.15 22.77 -13.27
C LEU A 265 16.17 21.28 -13.57
N ASP A 266 15.03 20.73 -13.97
CA ASP A 266 14.88 19.34 -14.39
C ASP A 266 14.88 19.32 -15.93
N HIS A 267 15.90 18.67 -16.51
CA HIS A 267 15.97 18.47 -17.96
C HIS A 267 15.15 17.24 -18.35
N SER A 268 14.18 17.43 -19.24
CA SER A 268 13.34 16.35 -19.79
C SER A 268 13.31 16.40 -21.31
N ASP A 269 12.85 15.34 -21.96
CA ASP A 269 12.63 15.30 -23.41
C ASP A 269 11.65 16.39 -23.89
N SER A 270 10.77 16.88 -22.98
CA SER A 270 9.82 17.97 -23.21
C SER A 270 10.36 19.38 -22.93
N GLY A 271 11.65 19.52 -22.65
CA GLY A 271 12.31 20.79 -22.32
C GLY A 271 12.71 20.92 -20.85
N VAL A 272 13.16 22.13 -20.47
CA VAL A 272 13.64 22.44 -19.12
C VAL A 272 12.46 22.84 -18.23
N GLN A 273 12.20 22.04 -17.21
CA GLN A 273 11.17 22.28 -16.20
C GLN A 273 11.80 22.89 -14.94
N VAL A 274 11.16 23.91 -14.39
CA VAL A 274 11.62 24.59 -13.19
C VAL A 274 10.74 24.20 -12.00
N ARG A 275 11.38 23.87 -10.88
CA ARG A 275 10.74 23.57 -9.60
C ARG A 275 11.36 24.37 -8.48
N ILE A 276 10.66 24.49 -7.37
CA ILE A 276 11.22 24.92 -6.10
C ILE A 276 12.15 23.82 -5.58
N SER A 277 13.32 24.22 -5.10
CA SER A 277 14.35 23.28 -4.62
C SER A 277 13.91 22.48 -3.39
N HIS A 278 12.99 23.03 -2.58
CA HIS A 278 12.41 22.35 -1.43
C HIS A 278 10.90 22.66 -1.26
N PRO A 279 9.99 21.68 -1.15
CA PRO A 279 8.54 21.92 -1.09
C PRO A 279 8.06 22.88 0.02
N LEU A 280 8.71 22.86 1.20
CA LEU A 280 8.43 23.79 2.30
C LEU A 280 8.58 25.27 1.91
N TYR A 281 9.47 25.59 0.96
CA TYR A 281 9.61 26.95 0.44
C TYR A 281 8.33 27.40 -0.25
N GLY A 282 7.73 26.53 -1.06
CA GLY A 282 6.43 26.80 -1.67
C GLY A 282 5.32 26.98 -0.64
N GLU A 283 5.28 26.16 0.42
CA GLU A 283 4.27 26.31 1.48
C GLU A 283 4.37 27.64 2.23
N ILE A 284 5.58 28.07 2.58
CA ILE A 284 5.80 29.36 3.27
C ILE A 284 5.33 30.51 2.39
N ARG A 285 5.66 30.47 1.09
CA ARG A 285 5.22 31.49 0.13
C ARG A 285 3.70 31.48 -0.04
N ARG A 286 3.07 30.31 -0.12
CA ARG A 286 1.59 30.18 -0.16
C ARG A 286 0.91 30.79 1.07
N MET A 287 1.55 30.73 2.24
CA MET A 287 1.02 31.26 3.50
C MET A 287 1.22 32.78 3.66
N ARG A 288 2.38 33.32 3.25
CA ARG A 288 2.75 34.72 3.50
C ARG A 288 2.47 35.67 2.35
N ALA A 289 2.52 35.21 1.11
CA ALA A 289 2.30 36.10 -0.03
C ALA A 289 0.85 36.60 -0.03
N PRO A 290 0.59 37.87 -0.43
CA PRO A 290 -0.76 38.39 -0.54
C PRO A 290 -1.63 37.47 -1.40
N SER A 291 -2.84 37.14 -0.92
CA SER A 291 -3.74 36.23 -1.61
C SER A 291 -4.05 36.71 -3.04
N THR A 292 -4.19 38.02 -3.25
CA THR A 292 -4.38 38.65 -4.57
C THR A 292 -3.20 38.40 -5.52
N THR A 293 -1.96 38.44 -5.02
CA THR A 293 -0.76 38.12 -5.81
C THR A 293 -0.76 36.67 -6.25
N LEU A 294 -1.06 35.74 -5.34
CA LEU A 294 -1.11 34.31 -5.66
C LEU A 294 -2.24 33.98 -6.64
N ARG A 295 -3.41 34.62 -6.51
CA ARG A 295 -4.52 34.48 -7.47
C ARG A 295 -4.11 34.93 -8.88
N ARG A 296 -3.49 36.10 -9.00
CA ARG A 296 -2.97 36.62 -10.28
C ARG A 296 -1.90 35.71 -10.90
N LEU A 297 -0.98 35.20 -10.10
CA LEU A 297 0.05 34.28 -10.59
C LEU A 297 -0.53 32.95 -11.07
N ARG A 298 -1.56 32.40 -10.40
CA ARG A 298 -2.29 31.23 -10.90
C ARG A 298 -2.92 31.48 -12.27
N GLY A 299 -3.51 32.65 -12.47
CA GLY A 299 -4.10 33.06 -13.74
C GLY A 299 -3.06 33.16 -14.86
N LEU A 300 -1.90 33.75 -14.59
CA LEU A 300 -0.78 33.82 -15.54
C LEU A 300 -0.26 32.42 -15.92
N VAL A 301 -0.03 31.55 -14.93
CA VAL A 301 0.41 30.17 -15.19
C VAL A 301 -0.64 29.39 -15.99
N ALA A 302 -1.92 29.50 -15.65
CA ALA A 302 -3.00 28.84 -16.38
C ALA A 302 -3.07 29.31 -17.85
N THR A 303 -2.82 30.61 -18.09
CA THR A 303 -2.79 31.21 -19.43
C THR A 303 -1.62 30.67 -20.25
N GLU A 304 -0.42 30.60 -19.67
CA GLU A 304 0.75 30.00 -20.34
C GLU A 304 0.52 28.53 -20.69
N LEU A 305 -0.07 27.75 -19.78
CA LEU A 305 -0.43 26.35 -20.06
C LEU A 305 -1.48 26.22 -21.18
N ALA A 306 -2.38 27.20 -21.33
CA ALA A 306 -3.35 27.22 -22.42
C ALA A 306 -2.71 27.52 -23.79
N ALA A 307 -1.59 28.25 -23.81
CA ALA A 307 -0.86 28.59 -25.03
C ALA A 307 0.14 27.51 -25.47
N GLY A 308 0.48 26.57 -24.58
CA GLY A 308 1.45 25.51 -24.86
C GLY A 308 0.95 24.43 -25.83
N PRO A 309 1.86 23.63 -26.40
CA PRO A 309 1.53 22.56 -27.36
C PRO A 309 0.71 21.42 -26.74
N ASP A 310 0.83 21.25 -25.42
CA ASP A 310 0.19 20.16 -24.66
C ASP A 310 -1.16 20.54 -24.04
N ARG A 311 -1.73 21.69 -24.42
CA ARG A 311 -2.95 22.28 -23.82
C ARG A 311 -4.17 21.36 -23.81
N ASP A 312 -4.26 20.44 -24.77
CA ASP A 312 -5.39 19.52 -24.95
C ASP A 312 -5.15 18.16 -24.28
N LYS A 313 -3.95 17.91 -23.74
CA LYS A 313 -3.68 16.70 -22.96
C LYS A 313 -4.46 16.75 -21.64
N MET A 314 -5.12 15.65 -21.27
CA MET A 314 -5.99 15.58 -20.09
C MET A 314 -5.34 16.12 -18.80
N ARG A 315 -4.11 15.70 -18.49
CA ARG A 315 -3.36 16.18 -17.32
C ARG A 315 -3.15 17.71 -17.33
N MET A 316 -2.97 18.31 -18.51
CA MET A 316 -2.82 19.76 -18.64
C MET A 316 -4.15 20.48 -18.51
N VAL A 317 -5.24 19.94 -19.06
CA VAL A 317 -6.60 20.48 -18.87
C VAL A 317 -6.96 20.54 -17.39
N VAL A 318 -6.80 19.44 -16.65
CA VAL A 318 -7.09 19.37 -15.21
C VAL A 318 -6.25 20.38 -14.43
N ARG A 319 -4.96 20.46 -14.76
CA ARG A 319 -4.03 21.40 -14.13
C ARG A 319 -4.41 22.87 -14.39
N ARG A 320 -4.71 23.22 -15.65
CA ARG A 320 -5.16 24.56 -16.04
C ARG A 320 -6.43 24.95 -15.31
N ALA A 321 -7.41 24.05 -15.26
CA ALA A 321 -8.67 24.27 -14.57
C ALA A 321 -8.49 24.45 -13.06
N SER A 322 -7.67 23.61 -12.41
CA SER A 322 -7.37 23.74 -10.98
C SER A 322 -6.69 25.07 -10.64
N LEU A 323 -5.79 25.55 -11.50
CA LEU A 323 -5.17 26.87 -11.34
C LEU A 323 -6.20 28.00 -11.55
N SER A 324 -7.01 27.89 -12.60
CA SER A 324 -8.01 28.90 -12.97
C SER A 324 -9.08 29.06 -11.88
N LEU A 325 -9.50 27.95 -11.24
CA LEU A 325 -10.49 27.93 -10.17
C LEU A 325 -10.13 28.87 -9.00
N ASP A 326 -8.86 28.90 -8.62
CA ASP A 326 -8.36 29.70 -7.50
C ASP A 326 -7.63 30.97 -7.99
N SER A 327 -7.88 31.42 -9.23
CA SER A 327 -7.24 32.58 -9.86
C SER A 327 -8.11 33.84 -9.87
N ASP A 328 -7.64 34.89 -10.56
CA ASP A 328 -8.38 36.11 -10.90
C ASP A 328 -8.99 36.07 -12.32
N LEU A 329 -8.85 34.96 -13.05
CA LEU A 329 -9.47 34.76 -14.36
C LEU A 329 -11.01 34.63 -14.25
N PRO A 330 -11.77 35.02 -15.28
CA PRO A 330 -13.19 34.73 -15.34
C PRO A 330 -13.43 33.21 -15.32
N PRO A 331 -14.46 32.71 -14.60
CA PRO A 331 -14.82 31.29 -14.62
C PRO A 331 -15.12 30.80 -16.04
N ASP A 332 -14.52 29.68 -16.43
CA ASP A 332 -14.76 29.00 -17.70
C ASP A 332 -15.49 27.67 -17.40
N ALA A 333 -16.81 27.70 -17.58
CA ALA A 333 -17.69 26.58 -17.26
C ALA A 333 -17.35 25.32 -18.09
N ASP A 334 -17.05 25.48 -19.38
CA ASP A 334 -16.74 24.36 -20.28
C ASP A 334 -15.39 23.72 -19.92
N LEU A 335 -14.39 24.55 -19.60
CA LEU A 335 -13.11 24.06 -19.08
C LEU A 335 -13.30 23.27 -17.79
N PHE A 336 -14.12 23.77 -16.85
CA PHE A 336 -14.36 23.10 -15.58
C PHE A 336 -15.12 21.77 -15.74
N VAL A 337 -16.08 21.67 -16.67
CA VAL A 337 -16.73 20.39 -17.00
C VAL A 337 -15.72 19.40 -17.57
N HIS A 338 -14.92 19.82 -18.55
CA HIS A 338 -13.93 18.95 -19.17
C HIS A 338 -12.87 18.49 -18.18
N ALA A 339 -12.40 19.40 -17.31
CA ALA A 339 -11.45 19.09 -16.26
C ALA A 339 -12.04 18.25 -15.13
N ALA A 340 -13.33 18.38 -14.81
CA ALA A 340 -13.98 17.52 -13.82
C ALA A 340 -13.99 16.06 -14.30
N ARG A 341 -14.28 15.81 -15.58
CA ARG A 341 -14.10 14.47 -16.21
C ARG A 341 -12.67 13.97 -16.07
N GLY A 342 -11.70 14.82 -16.41
CA GLY A 342 -10.28 14.51 -16.24
C GLY A 342 -9.84 14.25 -14.80
N ALA A 343 -10.43 14.93 -13.82
CA ALA A 343 -10.13 14.71 -12.41
C ALA A 343 -10.71 13.37 -11.93
N ILE A 344 -11.92 13.00 -12.37
CA ILE A 344 -12.46 11.64 -12.19
C ILE A 344 -11.51 10.63 -12.84
N TRP A 345 -10.99 10.92 -14.04
CA TRP A 345 -9.98 10.10 -14.74
C TRP A 345 -8.63 9.96 -14.02
N LEU A 346 -8.29 10.90 -13.14
CA LEU A 346 -7.09 10.83 -12.32
C LEU A 346 -7.37 10.29 -10.92
N ALA A 347 -8.60 9.82 -10.67
CA ALA A 347 -9.09 9.39 -9.36
C ALA A 347 -9.02 10.48 -8.27
N ASP A 348 -8.98 11.76 -8.66
CA ASP A 348 -9.07 12.91 -7.76
C ASP A 348 -10.53 13.39 -7.67
N LEU A 349 -11.34 12.62 -6.95
CA LEU A 349 -12.79 12.89 -6.81
C LEU A 349 -13.05 14.20 -6.07
N GLY A 350 -12.16 14.61 -5.17
CA GLY A 350 -12.27 15.89 -4.47
C GLY A 350 -12.06 17.09 -5.40
N LEU A 351 -11.08 17.02 -6.30
CA LEU A 351 -10.90 18.04 -7.34
C LEU A 351 -12.05 18.00 -8.35
N ALA A 352 -12.52 16.82 -8.75
CA ALA A 352 -13.65 16.67 -9.66
C ALA A 352 -14.91 17.37 -9.12
N ASP A 353 -15.23 17.12 -7.85
CA ASP A 353 -16.35 17.74 -7.15
C ASP A 353 -16.22 19.27 -7.06
N ARG A 354 -15.03 19.79 -6.72
CA ARG A 354 -14.76 21.25 -6.73
C ARG A 354 -14.95 21.88 -8.12
N LEU A 355 -14.41 21.24 -9.16
CA LEU A 355 -14.52 21.72 -10.54
C LEU A 355 -15.97 21.66 -11.04
N ALA A 356 -16.69 20.58 -10.75
CA ALA A 356 -18.09 20.43 -11.11
C ALA A 356 -18.97 21.51 -10.45
N ARG A 357 -18.77 21.80 -9.16
CA ARG A 357 -19.47 22.91 -8.47
C ARG A 357 -19.15 24.27 -9.07
N ALA A 358 -17.90 24.51 -9.45
CA ALA A 358 -17.51 25.75 -10.11
C ALA A 358 -18.15 25.90 -11.50
N ALA A 359 -18.25 24.81 -12.25
CA ALA A 359 -18.97 24.77 -13.53
C ALA A 359 -20.45 25.10 -13.34
N ILE A 360 -21.12 24.49 -12.35
CA ILE A 360 -22.52 24.76 -11.99
C ILE A 360 -22.72 26.25 -11.66
N ALA A 361 -21.86 26.82 -10.80
CA ALA A 361 -21.91 28.24 -10.46
C ALA A 361 -21.67 29.16 -11.67
N GLY A 362 -20.89 28.70 -12.65
CA GLY A 362 -20.67 29.36 -13.94
C GLY A 362 -21.80 29.18 -14.96
N GLY A 363 -22.89 28.49 -14.61
CA GLY A 363 -24.03 28.27 -15.50
C GLY A 363 -23.91 27.07 -16.44
N ALA A 364 -23.01 26.11 -16.15
CA ALA A 364 -22.93 24.87 -16.91
C ALA A 364 -24.24 24.05 -16.84
N GLY A 365 -24.51 23.30 -17.89
CA GLY A 365 -25.73 22.47 -18.02
C GLY A 365 -25.78 21.24 -17.10
N ALA A 366 -26.69 20.32 -17.43
CA ALA A 366 -26.94 19.09 -16.66
C ALA A 366 -25.67 18.23 -16.45
N ASP A 367 -24.75 18.23 -17.41
CA ASP A 367 -23.49 17.51 -17.36
C ASP A 367 -22.65 17.81 -16.10
N ALA A 368 -22.55 19.08 -15.70
CA ALA A 368 -21.80 19.46 -14.51
C ALA A 368 -22.42 18.89 -13.23
N HIS A 369 -23.76 18.83 -13.18
CA HIS A 369 -24.49 18.28 -12.05
C HIS A 369 -24.36 16.76 -11.98
N PHE A 370 -24.39 16.07 -13.12
CA PHE A 370 -24.12 14.63 -13.17
C PHE A 370 -22.70 14.31 -12.68
N LEU A 371 -21.69 15.08 -13.10
CA LEU A 371 -20.30 14.90 -12.63
C LEU A 371 -20.16 15.16 -11.13
N HIS A 372 -20.84 16.18 -10.60
CA HIS A 372 -20.88 16.45 -9.17
C HIS A 372 -21.48 15.29 -8.37
N ALA A 373 -22.67 14.81 -8.75
CA ALA A 373 -23.32 13.68 -8.10
C ALA A 373 -22.50 12.39 -8.20
N HIS A 374 -21.88 12.15 -9.37
CA HIS A 374 -21.02 10.99 -9.60
C HIS A 374 -19.78 11.01 -8.70
N ALA A 375 -19.09 12.16 -8.58
CA ALA A 375 -17.93 12.31 -7.71
C ALA A 375 -18.26 12.09 -6.23
N LEU A 376 -19.41 12.59 -5.76
CA LEU A 376 -19.90 12.37 -4.39
C LEU A 376 -20.21 10.89 -4.14
N SER A 377 -20.96 10.25 -5.05
CA SER A 377 -21.34 8.84 -4.94
C SER A 377 -20.11 7.94 -4.85
N TRP A 378 -19.10 8.17 -5.69
CA TRP A 378 -17.85 7.40 -5.69
C TRP A 378 -16.92 7.71 -4.52
N SER A 379 -17.09 8.86 -3.88
CA SER A 379 -16.44 9.19 -2.61
C SER A 379 -17.18 8.61 -1.40
N PHE A 380 -18.19 7.75 -1.63
CA PHE A 380 -19.07 7.17 -0.62
C PHE A 380 -19.84 8.24 0.20
N GLN A 381 -20.07 9.42 -0.38
CA GLN A 381 -20.92 10.49 0.17
C GLN A 381 -22.34 10.38 -0.41
N GLY A 382 -22.99 9.25 -0.10
CA GLY A 382 -24.22 8.84 -0.78
C GLY A 382 -25.43 9.73 -0.51
N GLU A 383 -25.55 10.30 0.69
CA GLU A 383 -26.66 11.20 1.05
C GLU A 383 -26.49 12.59 0.40
N GLU A 384 -25.25 13.09 0.32
CA GLU A 384 -24.91 14.30 -0.43
C GLU A 384 -25.16 14.10 -1.93
N ALA A 385 -24.83 12.92 -2.47
CA ALA A 385 -25.14 12.56 -3.85
C ALA A 385 -26.65 12.52 -4.12
N GLU A 386 -27.47 11.93 -3.22
CA GLU A 386 -28.93 11.97 -3.36
C GLU A 386 -29.46 13.41 -3.33
N THR A 387 -28.89 14.28 -2.47
CA THR A 387 -29.27 15.69 -2.41
C THR A 387 -28.96 16.40 -3.73
N ALA A 388 -27.78 16.16 -4.29
CA ALA A 388 -27.37 16.70 -5.59
C ALA A 388 -28.26 16.20 -6.74
N LEU A 389 -28.61 14.91 -6.74
CA LEU A 389 -29.51 14.30 -7.73
C LEU A 389 -30.95 14.82 -7.61
N ALA A 390 -31.45 14.99 -6.38
CA ALA A 390 -32.80 15.49 -6.13
C ALA A 390 -33.02 16.89 -6.71
N ALA A 391 -31.98 17.74 -6.71
CA ALA A 391 -32.01 19.07 -7.31
C ALA A 391 -32.27 19.07 -8.83
N LEU A 392 -32.09 17.93 -9.51
CA LEU A 392 -32.27 17.81 -10.95
C LEU A 392 -33.69 17.39 -11.38
N THR A 393 -34.55 17.00 -10.44
CA THR A 393 -35.86 16.35 -10.70
C THR A 393 -36.89 17.19 -11.46
N ALA A 394 -36.72 18.51 -11.56
CA ALA A 394 -37.65 19.42 -12.24
C ALA A 394 -37.28 19.74 -13.71
N GLN A 395 -36.27 19.07 -14.27
CA GLN A 395 -35.77 19.37 -15.61
C GLN A 395 -36.52 18.59 -16.70
N ASN A 396 -36.72 19.23 -17.86
CA ASN A 396 -37.25 18.57 -19.06
C ASN A 396 -36.12 17.79 -19.76
N TRP A 397 -35.99 16.50 -19.44
CA TRP A 397 -34.99 15.61 -20.03
C TRP A 397 -35.48 14.92 -21.30
N ASP A 398 -34.54 14.73 -22.23
CA ASP A 398 -34.68 13.73 -23.28
C ASP A 398 -34.61 12.30 -22.70
N ASP A 399 -34.73 11.31 -23.57
CA ASP A 399 -34.76 9.90 -23.15
C ASP A 399 -33.43 9.44 -22.55
N ARG A 400 -32.31 9.92 -23.10
CA ARG A 400 -30.96 9.54 -22.71
C ARG A 400 -30.58 10.12 -21.35
N ASP A 401 -30.87 11.39 -21.10
CA ASP A 401 -30.59 12.06 -19.83
C ASP A 401 -31.46 11.50 -18.70
N ARG A 402 -32.70 11.10 -19.01
CA ARG A 402 -33.56 10.38 -18.06
C ARG A 402 -32.99 9.02 -17.68
N ALA A 403 -32.51 8.26 -18.66
CA ALA A 403 -31.87 6.97 -18.42
C ALA A 403 -30.56 7.12 -17.64
N ARG A 404 -29.75 8.13 -17.97
CA ARG A 404 -28.50 8.46 -17.26
C ARG A 404 -28.76 8.85 -15.80
N PHE A 405 -29.76 9.69 -15.56
CA PHE A 405 -30.18 10.05 -14.20
C PHE A 405 -30.61 8.80 -13.41
N ALA A 406 -31.45 7.97 -14.01
CA ALA A 406 -31.95 6.75 -13.38
C ALA A 406 -30.80 5.80 -13.02
N TYR A 407 -29.86 5.61 -13.95
CA TYR A 407 -28.66 4.81 -13.72
C TYR A 407 -27.83 5.35 -12.55
N LEU A 408 -27.43 6.63 -12.60
CA LEU A 408 -26.56 7.21 -11.57
C LEU A 408 -27.19 7.17 -10.18
N ARG A 409 -28.49 7.47 -10.08
CA ARG A 409 -29.21 7.39 -8.82
C ARG A 409 -29.31 5.95 -8.32
N ALA A 410 -29.61 5.00 -9.20
CA ALA A 410 -29.68 3.59 -8.83
C ALA A 410 -28.31 3.04 -8.36
N THR A 411 -27.22 3.41 -9.04
CA THR A 411 -25.84 3.08 -8.64
C THR A 411 -25.49 3.69 -7.27
N ASN A 412 -25.91 4.93 -6.99
CA ASN A 412 -25.73 5.57 -5.69
C ASN A 412 -26.50 4.85 -4.58
N LEU A 413 -27.77 4.53 -4.84
CA LEU A 413 -28.62 3.76 -3.92
C LEU A 413 -28.03 2.37 -3.65
N LEU A 414 -27.53 1.69 -4.68
CA LEU A 414 -26.96 0.36 -4.58
C LEU A 414 -25.65 0.34 -3.78
N TRP A 415 -24.66 1.13 -4.21
CA TRP A 415 -23.29 1.03 -3.67
C TRP A 415 -23.05 1.96 -2.48
N ALA A 416 -23.25 3.27 -2.65
CA ALA A 416 -22.89 4.26 -1.64
C ALA A 416 -23.85 4.23 -0.44
N LEU A 417 -25.15 4.06 -0.69
CA LEU A 417 -26.18 3.99 0.35
C LEU A 417 -26.54 2.57 0.80
N SER A 418 -26.05 1.53 0.11
CA SER A 418 -26.25 0.14 0.52
C SER A 418 -27.75 -0.26 0.58
N ARG A 419 -28.57 0.25 -0.34
CA ARG A 419 -30.03 0.05 -0.44
C ARG A 419 -30.43 -0.60 -1.79
N PRO A 420 -30.14 -1.90 -2.01
CA PRO A 420 -30.40 -2.58 -3.29
C PRO A 420 -31.89 -2.58 -3.67
N ASP A 421 -32.79 -2.81 -2.71
CA ASP A 421 -34.24 -2.83 -2.99
C ASP A 421 -34.76 -1.47 -3.45
N CYS A 422 -34.27 -0.38 -2.85
CA CYS A 422 -34.60 0.98 -3.27
C CYS A 422 -34.06 1.27 -4.68
N ALA A 423 -32.85 0.81 -4.99
CA ALA A 423 -32.26 0.96 -6.32
C ALA A 423 -33.09 0.24 -7.38
N LYS A 424 -33.53 -1.00 -7.10
CA LYS A 424 -34.39 -1.78 -7.99
C LYS A 424 -35.75 -1.12 -8.20
N ALA A 425 -36.41 -0.72 -7.11
CA ALA A 425 -37.69 -0.03 -7.16
C ALA A 425 -37.61 1.29 -7.95
N HIS A 426 -36.50 2.02 -7.83
CA HIS A 426 -36.25 3.23 -8.61
C HIS A 426 -36.20 2.92 -10.11
N ILE A 427 -35.45 1.90 -10.50
CA ILE A 427 -35.29 1.51 -11.91
C ILE A 427 -36.59 0.97 -12.51
N ASP A 428 -37.34 0.18 -11.75
CA ASP A 428 -38.63 -0.36 -12.20
C ASP A 428 -39.70 0.73 -12.41
N ALA A 429 -39.61 1.83 -11.67
CA ALA A 429 -40.53 2.96 -11.79
C ALA A 429 -40.19 3.89 -12.97
N VAL A 430 -38.98 3.80 -13.53
CA VAL A 430 -38.53 4.69 -14.61
C VAL A 430 -39.00 4.17 -15.97
N SER A 431 -39.71 5.01 -16.72
CA SER A 431 -40.07 4.76 -18.11
C SER A 431 -39.13 5.51 -19.05
N VAL A 432 -38.43 4.75 -19.88
CA VAL A 432 -37.54 5.20 -20.95
C VAL A 432 -37.96 4.58 -22.29
N GLY A 433 -37.69 5.29 -23.37
CA GLY A 433 -37.80 4.83 -24.75
C GLY A 433 -36.62 3.92 -25.16
N PRO A 434 -36.51 3.62 -26.47
CA PRO A 434 -35.53 2.68 -26.98
C PRO A 434 -34.07 3.10 -26.77
N GLU A 435 -33.79 4.41 -26.81
CA GLU A 435 -32.42 4.94 -26.68
C GLU A 435 -31.90 4.88 -25.24
N GLY A 436 -32.80 5.05 -24.26
CA GLY A 436 -32.47 4.92 -22.84
C GLY A 436 -32.47 3.49 -22.30
N ARG A 437 -33.02 2.52 -23.05
CA ARG A 437 -33.25 1.15 -22.54
C ARG A 437 -31.97 0.40 -22.19
N SER A 438 -30.91 0.59 -22.98
CA SER A 438 -29.61 -0.06 -22.75
C SER A 438 -28.97 0.29 -21.40
N TRP A 439 -29.22 1.50 -20.87
CA TRP A 439 -28.75 1.91 -19.54
C TRP A 439 -29.48 1.17 -18.43
N ILE A 440 -30.80 0.98 -18.59
CA ILE A 440 -31.63 0.27 -17.63
C ILE A 440 -31.24 -1.21 -17.59
N ASP A 441 -31.11 -1.83 -18.76
CA ASP A 441 -30.70 -3.23 -18.86
C ASP A 441 -29.27 -3.44 -18.34
N ALA A 442 -28.34 -2.50 -18.60
CA ALA A 442 -26.99 -2.52 -18.01
C ALA A 442 -27.02 -2.42 -16.47
N PHE A 443 -27.85 -1.53 -15.91
CA PHE A 443 -28.04 -1.49 -14.45
C PHE A 443 -28.61 -2.81 -13.91
N LEU A 444 -29.54 -3.44 -14.61
CA LEU A 444 -30.11 -4.72 -14.18
C LEU A 444 -29.05 -5.83 -14.13
N VAL A 445 -28.11 -5.86 -15.07
CA VAL A 445 -26.94 -6.77 -14.99
C VAL A 445 -26.17 -6.53 -13.70
N ILE A 446 -25.87 -5.27 -13.38
CA ILE A 446 -25.13 -4.89 -12.16
C ILE A 446 -25.91 -5.23 -10.90
N TYR A 447 -27.22 -4.99 -10.88
CA TYR A 447 -28.09 -5.31 -9.76
C TYR A 447 -28.13 -6.81 -9.48
N TRP A 448 -28.35 -7.64 -10.51
CA TRP A 448 -28.38 -9.10 -10.35
C TRP A 448 -27.02 -9.66 -9.96
N PHE A 449 -25.94 -9.09 -10.49
CA PHE A 449 -24.59 -9.38 -10.02
C PHE A 449 -24.44 -9.03 -8.53
N ALA A 450 -24.80 -7.82 -8.11
CA ALA A 450 -24.64 -7.33 -6.74
C ALA A 450 -25.49 -8.11 -5.72
N THR A 451 -26.63 -8.65 -6.14
CA THR A 451 -27.56 -9.46 -5.33
C THR A 451 -27.31 -10.97 -5.44
N ASP A 452 -26.20 -11.36 -6.09
CA ASP A 452 -25.73 -12.75 -6.19
C ASP A 452 -26.69 -13.68 -6.95
N HIS A 453 -27.24 -13.18 -8.06
CA HIS A 453 -28.13 -13.88 -8.99
C HIS A 453 -27.49 -13.93 -10.41
N PRO A 454 -26.41 -14.72 -10.60
CA PRO A 454 -25.60 -14.71 -11.81
C PRO A 454 -26.39 -15.08 -13.09
N GLU A 455 -27.33 -16.03 -13.02
CA GLU A 455 -28.16 -16.39 -14.17
C GLU A 455 -29.00 -15.21 -14.66
N ALA A 456 -29.64 -14.49 -13.74
CA ALA A 456 -30.43 -13.30 -14.07
C ALA A 456 -29.56 -12.17 -14.65
N ALA A 457 -28.32 -12.04 -14.18
CA ALA A 457 -27.35 -11.10 -14.75
C ALA A 457 -26.98 -11.47 -16.21
N LEU A 458 -26.75 -12.75 -16.49
CA LEU A 458 -26.47 -13.23 -17.86
C LEU A 458 -27.68 -13.07 -18.78
N GLU A 459 -28.89 -13.35 -18.30
CA GLU A 459 -30.12 -13.14 -19.07
C GLU A 459 -30.32 -11.66 -19.41
N ALA A 460 -30.11 -10.75 -18.45
CA ALA A 460 -30.18 -9.31 -18.68
C ALA A 460 -29.12 -8.81 -19.69
N ALA A 461 -27.97 -9.49 -19.76
CA ALA A 461 -26.88 -9.11 -20.67
C ALA A 461 -27.10 -9.52 -22.12
N LYS A 462 -27.98 -10.48 -22.43
CA LYS A 462 -28.21 -11.00 -23.79
C LYS A 462 -28.64 -9.93 -24.80
N VAL A 463 -29.28 -8.87 -24.33
CA VAL A 463 -29.79 -7.76 -25.16
C VAL A 463 -28.82 -6.59 -25.26
N LEU A 464 -27.66 -6.66 -24.58
CA LEU A 464 -26.68 -5.58 -24.53
C LEU A 464 -25.54 -5.83 -25.51
N ASP A 465 -25.13 -4.76 -26.19
CA ASP A 465 -23.82 -4.68 -26.82
C ASP A 465 -22.90 -3.82 -25.95
N LEU A 466 -21.97 -4.46 -25.25
CA LEU A 466 -21.02 -3.79 -24.35
C LEU A 466 -20.18 -2.72 -25.07
N ALA A 467 -19.89 -2.90 -26.37
CA ALA A 467 -19.05 -1.97 -27.12
C ALA A 467 -19.78 -0.66 -27.47
N GLU A 468 -21.11 -0.69 -27.50
CA GLU A 468 -22.01 0.44 -27.79
C GLU A 468 -22.49 1.15 -26.51
N LEU A 469 -22.23 0.57 -25.33
CA LEU A 469 -22.59 1.20 -24.06
C LEU A 469 -21.73 2.45 -23.78
N PRO A 470 -22.30 3.48 -23.13
CA PRO A 470 -21.56 4.61 -22.60
C PRO A 470 -20.43 4.15 -21.67
N GLY A 471 -19.27 4.79 -21.74
CA GLY A 471 -18.05 4.14 -21.25
C GLY A 471 -17.99 3.76 -19.77
N VAL A 472 -18.55 4.56 -18.84
CA VAL A 472 -18.64 4.15 -17.42
C VAL A 472 -19.61 2.98 -17.20
N VAL A 473 -20.75 3.00 -17.90
CA VAL A 473 -21.78 1.95 -17.86
C VAL A 473 -21.24 0.65 -18.44
N GLY A 474 -20.60 0.74 -19.61
CA GLY A 474 -19.96 -0.39 -20.28
C GLY A 474 -18.85 -0.99 -19.43
N ALA A 475 -18.01 -0.18 -18.79
CA ALA A 475 -16.95 -0.66 -17.91
C ALA A 475 -17.49 -1.36 -16.65
N GLU A 476 -18.52 -0.82 -15.99
CA GLU A 476 -19.14 -1.44 -14.81
C GLU A 476 -19.86 -2.75 -15.17
N THR A 477 -20.56 -2.78 -16.30
CA THR A 477 -21.24 -3.97 -16.82
C THR A 477 -20.22 -5.04 -17.21
N ALA A 478 -19.14 -4.67 -17.89
CA ALA A 478 -18.05 -5.58 -18.26
C ALA A 478 -17.36 -6.17 -17.02
N PHE A 479 -17.13 -5.36 -15.97
CA PHE A 479 -16.65 -5.85 -14.68
C PHE A 479 -17.58 -6.94 -14.12
N ALA A 480 -18.88 -6.66 -13.99
CA ALA A 480 -19.86 -7.60 -13.45
C ALA A 480 -19.89 -8.91 -14.26
N LEU A 481 -19.94 -8.82 -15.58
CA LEU A 481 -19.98 -9.98 -16.47
C LEU A 481 -18.68 -10.79 -16.49
N THR A 482 -17.52 -10.13 -16.37
CA THR A 482 -16.23 -10.83 -16.25
C THR A 482 -16.22 -11.71 -14.99
N VAL A 483 -16.75 -11.21 -13.88
CA VAL A 483 -16.84 -12.02 -12.65
C VAL A 483 -17.84 -13.16 -12.82
N VAL A 484 -19.06 -12.90 -13.31
CA VAL A 484 -20.10 -13.93 -13.46
C VAL A 484 -19.65 -15.05 -14.39
N THR A 485 -19.05 -14.72 -15.54
CA THR A 485 -18.56 -15.71 -16.51
C THR A 485 -17.31 -16.43 -16.01
N GLY A 486 -16.42 -15.73 -15.28
CA GLY A 486 -15.26 -16.33 -14.64
C GLY A 486 -15.64 -17.35 -13.55
N ASP A 487 -16.55 -16.98 -12.65
CA ASP A 487 -17.06 -17.86 -11.59
C ASP A 487 -17.77 -19.10 -12.17
N ALA A 488 -18.45 -18.95 -13.32
CA ALA A 488 -19.09 -20.04 -14.05
C ALA A 488 -18.11 -20.95 -14.81
N GLY A 489 -16.81 -20.63 -14.85
CA GLY A 489 -15.79 -21.41 -15.55
C GLY A 489 -15.69 -21.17 -17.05
N ARG A 490 -16.27 -20.07 -17.56
CA ARG A 490 -16.20 -19.65 -18.97
C ARG A 490 -15.07 -18.63 -19.15
N THR A 491 -13.84 -19.05 -18.83
CA THR A 491 -12.68 -18.16 -18.72
C THR A 491 -12.38 -17.37 -19.99
N SER A 492 -12.47 -17.98 -21.16
CA SER A 492 -12.20 -17.31 -22.44
C SER A 492 -13.19 -16.16 -22.69
N GLU A 493 -14.45 -16.35 -22.34
CA GLU A 493 -15.48 -15.29 -22.41
C GLU A 493 -15.24 -14.20 -21.37
N ALA A 494 -14.85 -14.58 -20.14
CA ALA A 494 -14.50 -13.63 -19.10
C ALA A 494 -13.36 -12.70 -19.54
N LEU A 495 -12.27 -13.26 -20.09
CA LEU A 495 -11.13 -12.48 -20.59
C LEU A 495 -11.52 -11.55 -21.76
N LYS A 496 -12.35 -12.03 -22.69
CA LYS A 496 -12.87 -11.21 -23.80
C LYS A 496 -13.75 -10.05 -23.29
N THR A 497 -14.57 -10.32 -22.27
CA THR A 497 -15.42 -9.31 -21.62
C THR A 497 -14.56 -8.27 -20.91
N ALA A 498 -13.52 -8.69 -20.20
CA ALA A 498 -12.55 -7.80 -19.56
C ALA A 498 -11.84 -6.89 -20.58
N GLU A 499 -11.38 -7.45 -21.72
CA GLU A 499 -10.78 -6.69 -22.82
C GLU A 499 -11.73 -5.62 -23.40
N THR A 500 -12.99 -5.98 -23.56
CA THR A 500 -14.04 -5.05 -24.00
C THR A 500 -14.23 -3.93 -22.98
N GLY A 501 -14.24 -4.27 -21.68
CA GLY A 501 -14.30 -3.32 -20.57
C GLY A 501 -13.10 -2.36 -20.55
N TYR A 502 -11.87 -2.85 -20.73
CA TYR A 502 -10.69 -1.99 -20.82
C TYR A 502 -10.80 -0.99 -21.97
N THR A 503 -11.25 -1.45 -23.14
CA THR A 503 -11.47 -0.57 -24.29
C THR A 503 -12.51 0.51 -23.98
N ALA A 504 -13.60 0.17 -23.28
CA ALA A 504 -14.59 1.14 -22.83
C ALA A 504 -14.00 2.19 -21.88
N THR A 505 -13.14 1.79 -20.93
CA THR A 505 -12.49 2.75 -20.00
C THR A 505 -11.56 3.75 -20.70
N VAL A 506 -10.86 3.33 -21.76
CA VAL A 506 -9.98 4.20 -22.56
C VAL A 506 -10.79 5.21 -23.37
N ARG A 507 -11.90 4.79 -23.97
CA ARG A 507 -12.79 5.67 -24.75
C ARG A 507 -13.46 6.74 -23.87
N ALA A 508 -13.86 6.36 -22.66
CA ALA A 508 -14.69 7.20 -21.80
C ALA A 508 -13.95 8.36 -21.14
N HIS A 509 -12.66 8.20 -20.84
CA HIS A 509 -11.93 9.10 -19.93
C HIS A 509 -12.63 9.33 -18.56
N ASP A 510 -13.57 8.48 -18.14
CA ASP A 510 -14.49 8.80 -17.04
C ASP A 510 -14.50 7.77 -15.88
N ALA A 511 -13.64 6.74 -15.86
CA ALA A 511 -13.71 5.69 -14.81
C ALA A 511 -12.41 4.91 -14.49
N PRO A 512 -11.39 5.51 -13.85
CA PRO A 512 -10.11 4.83 -13.57
C PRO A 512 -10.20 3.69 -12.57
N PRO A 513 -10.93 3.78 -11.44
CA PRO A 513 -11.03 2.63 -10.55
C PRO A 513 -11.73 1.42 -11.18
N MET A 514 -12.59 1.63 -12.19
CA MET A 514 -13.27 0.52 -12.85
C MET A 514 -12.30 -0.39 -13.60
N ARG A 515 -11.18 0.13 -14.11
CA ARG A 515 -10.13 -0.70 -14.71
C ARG A 515 -9.50 -1.65 -13.69
N PHE A 516 -9.41 -1.24 -12.42
CA PHE A 516 -8.89 -2.09 -11.35
C PHE A 516 -9.92 -3.14 -10.94
N ASN A 517 -11.23 -2.80 -10.91
CA ASN A 517 -12.29 -3.79 -10.72
C ASN A 517 -12.29 -4.84 -11.84
N ILE A 518 -12.16 -4.41 -13.10
CA ILE A 518 -12.04 -5.32 -14.26
C ILE A 518 -10.78 -6.19 -14.12
N ALA A 519 -9.64 -5.62 -13.73
CA ALA A 519 -8.40 -6.38 -13.53
C ALA A 519 -8.50 -7.40 -12.40
N ASP A 520 -9.17 -7.07 -11.31
CA ASP A 520 -9.43 -8.01 -10.24
C ASP A 520 -10.41 -9.13 -10.66
N ALA A 521 -11.38 -8.83 -11.53
CA ALA A 521 -12.26 -9.82 -12.13
C ALA A 521 -11.50 -10.74 -13.12
N GLU A 522 -10.68 -10.17 -14.01
CA GLU A 522 -9.79 -10.89 -14.92
C GLU A 522 -8.86 -11.84 -14.16
N LEU A 523 -8.22 -11.31 -13.11
CA LEU A 523 -7.38 -12.08 -12.20
C LEU A 523 -8.16 -13.25 -11.57
N SER A 524 -9.41 -13.05 -11.15
CA SER A 524 -10.25 -14.11 -10.59
C SER A 524 -10.45 -15.25 -11.59
N ALA A 525 -10.81 -14.92 -12.83
CA ALA A 525 -11.04 -15.91 -13.88
C ALA A 525 -9.77 -16.72 -14.20
N LEU A 526 -8.60 -16.07 -14.23
CA LEU A 526 -7.30 -16.74 -14.44
C LEU A 526 -6.94 -17.67 -13.28
N LEU A 527 -7.11 -17.21 -12.04
CA LEU A 527 -6.83 -18.00 -10.82
C LEU A 527 -7.71 -19.25 -10.76
N LEU A 528 -9.02 -19.09 -10.98
CA LEU A 528 -10.00 -20.18 -10.97
C LEU A 528 -9.75 -21.20 -12.10
N ALA A 529 -9.35 -20.74 -13.29
CA ALA A 529 -9.01 -21.63 -14.40
C ALA A 529 -7.68 -22.37 -14.22
N GLY A 530 -6.77 -21.85 -13.38
CA GLY A 530 -5.39 -22.34 -13.27
C GLY A 530 -4.46 -21.80 -14.37
N ARG A 531 -4.78 -20.65 -14.97
CA ARG A 531 -3.91 -19.97 -15.94
C ARG A 531 -2.94 -19.01 -15.24
N LEU A 532 -2.10 -19.55 -14.35
CA LEU A 532 -1.32 -18.72 -13.42
C LEU A 532 -0.12 -18.01 -14.08
N SER A 533 0.32 -18.45 -15.25
CA SER A 533 1.31 -17.72 -16.06
C SER A 533 0.81 -16.34 -16.51
N ASP A 534 -0.50 -16.19 -16.69
CA ASP A 534 -1.13 -14.95 -17.17
C ASP A 534 -1.48 -13.98 -16.03
N VAL A 535 -1.35 -14.40 -14.78
CA VAL A 535 -1.69 -13.61 -13.59
C VAL A 535 -0.72 -12.44 -13.37
N TRP A 536 0.59 -12.68 -13.52
CA TRP A 536 1.61 -11.66 -13.26
C TRP A 536 1.56 -10.47 -14.24
N PRO A 537 1.38 -10.68 -15.56
CA PRO A 537 1.16 -9.58 -16.50
C PRO A 537 0.02 -8.64 -16.08
N VAL A 538 -1.08 -9.20 -15.55
CA VAL A 538 -2.21 -8.40 -15.05
C VAL A 538 -1.80 -7.59 -13.82
N ALA A 539 -1.13 -8.22 -12.85
CA ALA A 539 -0.68 -7.58 -11.62
C ALA A 539 0.35 -6.47 -11.87
N GLU A 540 1.32 -6.69 -12.76
CA GLU A 540 2.35 -5.70 -13.13
C GLU A 540 1.72 -4.48 -13.80
N ARG A 541 0.86 -4.70 -14.81
CA ARG A 541 0.11 -3.64 -15.48
C ARG A 541 -0.68 -2.80 -14.48
N VAL A 542 -1.36 -3.44 -13.52
CA VAL A 542 -2.15 -2.76 -12.50
C VAL A 542 -1.26 -1.93 -11.56
N ARG A 543 -0.10 -2.46 -11.13
CA ARG A 543 0.85 -1.74 -10.29
C ARG A 543 1.43 -0.51 -10.99
N GLU A 544 1.81 -0.64 -12.27
CA GLU A 544 2.29 0.49 -13.06
C GLU A 544 1.21 1.57 -13.20
N GLN A 545 -0.03 1.15 -13.46
CA GLN A 545 -1.16 2.07 -13.60
C GLN A 545 -1.56 2.76 -12.29
N SER A 546 -1.37 2.10 -11.14
CA SER A 546 -1.73 2.65 -9.82
C SER A 546 -0.63 3.49 -9.17
N ALA A 547 0.63 3.32 -9.58
CA ALA A 547 1.80 3.96 -8.97
C ALA A 547 1.68 5.49 -8.91
N GLU A 548 1.10 6.10 -9.95
CA GLU A 548 0.95 7.55 -10.09
C GLU A 548 -0.43 8.09 -9.66
N LEU A 549 -1.34 7.22 -9.21
CA LEU A 549 -2.66 7.63 -8.74
C LEU A 549 -2.67 7.89 -7.22
N PRO A 550 -3.52 8.80 -6.73
CA PRO A 550 -3.64 9.07 -5.30
C PRO A 550 -4.61 8.09 -4.59
N GLY A 551 -4.52 8.05 -3.26
CA GLY A 551 -5.54 7.46 -2.38
C GLY A 551 -5.84 5.97 -2.64
N ALA A 552 -7.13 5.62 -2.55
CA ALA A 552 -7.60 4.24 -2.69
C ALA A 552 -7.22 3.57 -4.02
N ALA A 553 -7.09 4.35 -5.10
CA ALA A 553 -6.69 3.84 -6.41
C ALA A 553 -5.24 3.32 -6.42
N HIS A 554 -4.34 3.94 -5.66
CA HIS A 554 -2.99 3.43 -5.44
C HIS A 554 -3.01 2.07 -4.72
N ALA A 555 -3.77 2.01 -3.61
CA ALA A 555 -3.88 0.85 -2.76
C ALA A 555 -4.50 -0.36 -3.47
N LEU A 556 -5.42 -0.14 -4.41
CA LEU A 556 -5.96 -1.21 -5.26
C LEU A 556 -4.87 -1.95 -6.03
N GLY A 557 -3.84 -1.25 -6.50
CA GLY A 557 -2.76 -1.92 -7.22
C GLY A 557 -1.95 -2.86 -6.35
N ALA A 558 -1.67 -2.46 -5.11
CA ALA A 558 -1.05 -3.34 -4.11
C ALA A 558 -1.99 -4.51 -3.77
N ALA A 559 -3.28 -4.25 -3.57
CA ALA A 559 -4.25 -5.27 -3.19
C ALA A 559 -4.41 -6.39 -4.25
N ILE A 560 -4.53 -6.00 -5.53
CA ILE A 560 -4.65 -6.93 -6.66
C ILE A 560 -3.34 -7.73 -6.83
N ALA A 561 -2.19 -7.07 -6.73
CA ALA A 561 -0.90 -7.75 -6.76
C ALA A 561 -0.71 -8.72 -5.57
N GLY A 562 -1.20 -8.36 -4.37
CA GLY A 562 -1.19 -9.23 -3.20
C GLY A 562 -2.07 -10.47 -3.40
N ARG A 563 -3.21 -10.32 -4.09
CA ARG A 563 -4.07 -11.44 -4.47
C ARG A 563 -3.44 -12.35 -5.53
N ALA A 564 -2.76 -11.76 -6.52
CA ALA A 564 -1.96 -12.50 -7.50
C ALA A 564 -0.85 -13.32 -6.80
N ALA A 565 -0.10 -12.68 -5.89
CA ALA A 565 0.93 -13.32 -5.09
C ALA A 565 0.38 -14.49 -4.26
N LEU A 566 -0.79 -14.32 -3.61
CA LEU A 566 -1.46 -15.39 -2.86
C LEU A 566 -1.78 -16.58 -3.77
N GLY A 567 -2.39 -16.32 -4.93
CA GLY A 567 -2.81 -17.35 -5.87
C GLY A 567 -1.67 -18.14 -6.53
N THR A 568 -0.46 -17.56 -6.58
CA THR A 568 0.76 -18.24 -7.06
C THR A 568 1.66 -18.73 -5.92
N GLY A 569 1.16 -18.74 -4.68
CA GLY A 569 1.89 -19.26 -3.52
C GLY A 569 3.03 -18.38 -2.99
N ARG A 570 3.12 -17.08 -3.33
CA ARG A 570 4.13 -16.15 -2.80
C ARG A 570 3.63 -15.45 -1.52
N LEU A 571 3.49 -16.20 -0.42
CA LEU A 571 2.74 -15.72 0.75
C LEU A 571 3.37 -14.53 1.48
N HIS A 572 4.71 -14.42 1.50
CA HIS A 572 5.36 -13.25 2.11
C HIS A 572 5.02 -11.96 1.35
N GLU A 573 5.10 -12.00 0.02
CA GLU A 573 4.76 -10.86 -0.84
C GLU A 573 3.26 -10.53 -0.71
N ALA A 574 2.41 -11.56 -0.71
CA ALA A 574 0.97 -11.42 -0.51
C ALA A 574 0.61 -10.71 0.80
N CYS A 575 1.15 -11.17 1.94
CA CYS A 575 0.90 -10.52 3.23
C CYS A 575 1.37 -9.06 3.23
N SER A 576 2.58 -8.78 2.73
CA SER A 576 3.13 -7.42 2.73
C SER A 576 2.25 -6.46 1.93
N LEU A 577 1.82 -6.86 0.73
CA LEU A 577 0.98 -6.03 -0.14
C LEU A 577 -0.45 -5.86 0.40
N LEU A 578 -1.03 -6.92 0.98
CA LEU A 578 -2.38 -6.87 1.56
C LEU A 578 -2.42 -6.08 2.86
N ASP A 579 -1.37 -6.13 3.69
CA ASP A 579 -1.25 -5.29 4.89
C ASP A 579 -1.20 -3.80 4.52
N GLN A 580 -0.45 -3.44 3.47
CA GLN A 580 -0.42 -2.06 2.94
C GLN A 580 -1.79 -1.61 2.46
N ALA A 581 -2.50 -2.46 1.71
CA ALA A 581 -3.83 -2.15 1.20
C ALA A 581 -4.89 -2.06 2.31
N ALA A 582 -4.83 -2.93 3.33
CA ALA A 582 -5.78 -2.95 4.44
C ALA A 582 -5.80 -1.62 5.20
N VAL A 583 -4.63 -1.01 5.40
CA VAL A 583 -4.50 0.31 6.01
C VAL A 583 -5.26 1.38 5.21
N ALA A 584 -5.09 1.40 3.90
CA ALA A 584 -5.73 2.39 3.03
C ALA A 584 -7.26 2.25 2.94
N PHE A 585 -7.79 1.04 3.12
CA PHE A 585 -9.24 0.77 3.02
C PHE A 585 -9.99 0.83 4.37
N ALA A 586 -9.29 0.98 5.49
CA ALA A 586 -9.85 0.86 6.83
C ALA A 586 -11.00 1.85 7.14
N THR A 587 -10.97 3.06 6.60
CA THR A 587 -11.92 4.13 6.97
C THR A 587 -13.09 4.32 6.02
N ASN A 588 -12.87 4.27 4.70
CA ASN A 588 -13.89 4.65 3.71
C ASN A 588 -14.34 3.50 2.80
N HIS A 589 -13.76 2.30 2.95
CA HIS A 589 -14.05 1.16 2.08
C HIS A 589 -14.27 -0.15 2.86
N SER A 590 -14.67 -0.07 4.13
CA SER A 590 -14.85 -1.24 5.01
C SER A 590 -15.81 -2.29 4.42
N THR A 591 -16.93 -1.88 3.82
CA THR A 591 -17.92 -2.75 3.18
C THR A 591 -17.71 -2.95 1.66
N GLY A 592 -16.74 -2.24 1.07
CA GLY A 592 -16.39 -2.27 -0.35
C GLY A 592 -15.11 -3.07 -0.60
N TRP A 593 -14.07 -2.41 -1.11
CA TRP A 593 -12.77 -3.04 -1.38
C TRP A 593 -12.09 -3.60 -0.12
N GLY A 594 -12.21 -2.90 1.02
CA GLY A 594 -11.67 -3.37 2.30
C GLY A 594 -12.24 -4.73 2.70
N TYR A 595 -13.54 -4.94 2.54
CA TYR A 595 -14.19 -6.23 2.79
C TYR A 595 -13.52 -7.35 1.97
N ARG A 596 -13.43 -7.16 0.64
CA ARG A 596 -12.88 -8.15 -0.29
C ARG A 596 -11.44 -8.51 0.04
N TYR A 597 -10.57 -7.51 0.21
CA TYR A 597 -9.14 -7.78 0.40
C TYR A 597 -8.81 -8.25 1.81
N ASN A 598 -9.64 -7.95 2.83
CA ASN A 598 -9.47 -8.55 4.15
C ASN A 598 -9.81 -10.05 4.18
N VAL A 599 -10.75 -10.54 3.35
CA VAL A 599 -10.95 -12.00 3.16
C VAL A 599 -9.69 -12.66 2.62
N VAL A 600 -9.09 -12.06 1.58
CA VAL A 600 -7.84 -12.54 0.96
C VAL A 600 -6.68 -12.49 1.97
N ARG A 601 -6.57 -11.40 2.73
CA ARG A 601 -5.56 -11.21 3.78
C ARG A 601 -5.68 -12.25 4.90
N ALA A 602 -6.88 -12.50 5.39
CA ALA A 602 -7.12 -13.53 6.40
C ALA A 602 -6.73 -14.92 5.87
N THR A 603 -7.04 -15.22 4.61
CA THR A 603 -6.64 -16.48 3.96
C THR A 603 -5.11 -16.60 3.90
N ALA A 604 -4.39 -15.56 3.47
CA ALA A 604 -2.93 -15.54 3.45
C ALA A 604 -2.30 -15.75 4.83
N LEU A 605 -2.86 -15.11 5.87
CA LEU A 605 -2.41 -15.28 7.25
C LEU A 605 -2.65 -16.71 7.76
N ALA A 606 -3.82 -17.29 7.46
CA ALA A 606 -4.14 -18.67 7.83
C ALA A 606 -3.21 -19.68 7.14
N MET A 607 -2.92 -19.49 5.85
CA MET A 607 -1.96 -20.30 5.09
C MET A 607 -0.53 -20.26 5.67
N ARG A 608 -0.16 -19.17 6.35
CA ARG A 608 1.11 -19.03 7.09
C ARG A 608 1.06 -19.53 8.53
N GLY A 609 -0.03 -20.20 8.94
CA GLY A 609 -0.22 -20.69 10.31
C GLY A 609 -0.66 -19.61 11.33
N ARG A 610 -0.86 -18.35 10.93
CA ARG A 610 -1.29 -17.23 11.81
C ARG A 610 -2.81 -17.24 12.01
N SER A 611 -3.34 -18.39 12.45
CA SER A 611 -4.78 -18.66 12.53
C SER A 611 -5.56 -17.73 13.47
N ALA A 612 -4.95 -17.25 14.56
CA ALA A 612 -5.60 -16.33 15.51
C ALA A 612 -5.90 -14.97 14.86
N GLU A 613 -4.93 -14.41 14.13
CA GLU A 613 -5.10 -13.13 13.43
C GLU A 613 -6.06 -13.25 12.26
N ALA A 614 -5.99 -14.35 11.51
CA ALA A 614 -6.94 -14.65 10.45
C ALA A 614 -8.38 -14.79 10.99
N THR A 615 -8.54 -15.42 12.16
CA THR A 615 -9.86 -15.54 12.84
C THR A 615 -10.41 -14.17 13.21
N ALA A 616 -9.60 -13.31 13.83
CA ALA A 616 -10.02 -11.97 14.22
C ALA A 616 -10.53 -11.15 13.01
N ILE A 617 -9.81 -11.18 11.88
CA ILE A 617 -10.23 -10.48 10.66
C ILE A 617 -11.54 -11.06 10.12
N LEU A 618 -11.68 -12.39 10.06
CA LEU A 618 -12.91 -13.01 9.55
C LEU A 618 -14.11 -12.76 10.48
N ASP A 619 -13.90 -12.72 11.81
CA ASP A 619 -14.94 -12.39 12.78
C ASP A 619 -15.40 -10.93 12.62
N GLU A 620 -14.49 -10.00 12.37
CA GLU A 620 -14.81 -8.60 12.04
C GLU A 620 -15.60 -8.48 10.73
N ILE A 621 -15.26 -9.28 9.72
CA ILE A 621 -15.97 -9.36 8.45
C ILE A 621 -17.38 -9.91 8.64
N ASP A 622 -17.54 -10.97 9.45
CA ASP A 622 -18.81 -11.63 9.71
C ASP A 622 -19.77 -10.74 10.52
N ALA A 623 -19.22 -9.86 11.36
CA ALA A 623 -20.00 -8.88 12.11
C ALA A 623 -20.56 -7.74 11.24
N GLN A 624 -20.05 -7.56 10.02
CA GLN A 624 -20.51 -6.51 9.11
C GLN A 624 -21.77 -6.94 8.35
N GLN A 625 -22.80 -6.08 8.37
CA GLN A 625 -23.94 -6.24 7.46
C GLN A 625 -23.53 -5.73 6.08
N ARG A 626 -23.35 -6.66 5.14
CA ARG A 626 -23.06 -6.33 3.74
C ARG A 626 -24.28 -6.65 2.88
N PRO A 627 -24.93 -5.64 2.26
CA PRO A 627 -26.16 -5.85 1.50
C PRO A 627 -25.94 -6.34 0.06
N PHE A 628 -24.68 -6.55 -0.36
CA PHE A 628 -24.31 -6.97 -1.70
C PHE A 628 -23.17 -8.00 -1.67
N ARG A 629 -23.27 -9.03 -2.54
CA ARG A 629 -22.39 -10.21 -2.70
C ARG A 629 -21.52 -10.53 -1.50
N SER A 630 -21.95 -11.40 -0.61
CA SER A 630 -21.22 -11.79 0.61
C SER A 630 -19.85 -12.45 0.41
N LEU A 631 -19.43 -12.76 -0.83
CA LEU A 631 -18.20 -13.52 -1.15
C LEU A 631 -18.17 -14.85 -0.39
N ASP A 632 -19.29 -15.58 -0.44
CA ASP A 632 -19.56 -16.73 0.42
C ASP A 632 -18.47 -17.79 0.29
N TYR A 633 -18.09 -18.15 -0.94
CA TYR A 633 -17.10 -19.21 -1.15
C TYR A 633 -15.70 -18.75 -0.76
N GLU A 634 -15.29 -17.51 -1.05
CA GLU A 634 -13.97 -17.01 -0.64
C GLU A 634 -13.85 -16.89 0.89
N ARG A 635 -14.91 -16.46 1.57
CA ARG A 635 -14.95 -16.44 3.04
C ARG A 635 -14.88 -17.85 3.61
N SER A 636 -15.61 -18.79 3.03
CA SER A 636 -15.54 -20.20 3.40
C SER A 636 -14.15 -20.78 3.18
N ILE A 637 -13.44 -20.41 2.10
CA ILE A 637 -12.04 -20.77 1.88
C ILE A 637 -11.16 -20.23 3.02
N GLY A 638 -11.30 -18.95 3.38
CA GLY A 638 -10.56 -18.36 4.51
C GLY A 638 -10.83 -19.08 5.83
N ARG A 639 -12.09 -19.40 6.13
CA ARG A 639 -12.50 -20.16 7.33
C ARG A 639 -11.96 -21.59 7.33
N ALA A 640 -11.99 -22.27 6.18
CA ALA A 640 -11.43 -23.61 6.03
C ALA A 640 -9.91 -23.61 6.24
N TRP A 641 -9.20 -22.62 5.70
CA TRP A 641 -7.77 -22.43 5.98
C TRP A 641 -7.50 -22.17 7.46
N VAL A 642 -8.34 -21.42 8.16
CA VAL A 642 -8.23 -21.25 9.62
C VAL A 642 -8.41 -22.58 10.35
N ALA A 643 -9.43 -23.37 10.01
CA ALA A 643 -9.68 -24.68 10.62
C ALA A 643 -8.52 -25.67 10.35
N ALA A 644 -8.02 -25.72 9.12
CA ALA A 644 -6.85 -26.51 8.75
C ALA A 644 -5.59 -26.04 9.49
N ALA A 645 -5.36 -24.72 9.57
CA ALA A 645 -4.27 -24.13 10.34
C ALA A 645 -4.44 -24.34 11.85
N GLN A 646 -5.62 -24.69 12.36
CA GLN A 646 -5.84 -25.14 13.74
C GLN A 646 -5.66 -26.65 13.92
N GLY A 647 -5.50 -27.41 12.85
CA GLY A 647 -5.34 -28.87 12.85
C GLY A 647 -6.66 -29.64 12.77
N VAL A 648 -7.77 -28.98 12.43
CA VAL A 648 -9.12 -29.55 12.35
C VAL A 648 -9.52 -29.72 10.88
N VAL A 649 -8.92 -30.69 10.20
CA VAL A 649 -9.05 -30.88 8.74
C VAL A 649 -10.43 -31.33 8.29
N SER A 650 -11.15 -32.12 9.09
CA SER A 650 -12.53 -32.53 8.80
C SER A 650 -13.51 -31.35 8.81
N GLU A 651 -13.34 -30.41 9.73
CA GLU A 651 -14.11 -29.16 9.75
C GLU A 651 -13.81 -28.32 8.51
N ALA A 652 -12.53 -28.18 8.14
CA ALA A 652 -12.11 -27.47 6.94
C ALA A 652 -12.73 -28.09 5.66
N ALA A 653 -12.68 -29.41 5.53
CA ALA A 653 -13.28 -30.13 4.40
C ALA A 653 -14.80 -29.98 4.35
N ASN A 654 -15.49 -30.02 5.50
CA ASN A 654 -16.94 -29.81 5.57
C ASN A 654 -17.35 -28.39 5.16
N ILE A 655 -16.61 -27.37 5.62
CA ILE A 655 -16.82 -25.97 5.23
C ILE A 655 -16.71 -25.82 3.70
N LEU A 656 -15.66 -26.42 3.11
CA LEU A 656 -15.43 -26.36 1.68
C LEU A 656 -16.48 -27.14 0.87
N SER A 657 -16.94 -28.28 1.38
CA SER A 657 -17.98 -29.08 0.72
C SER A 657 -19.31 -28.31 0.68
N ALA A 658 -19.71 -27.69 1.80
CA ALA A 658 -20.91 -26.85 1.85
C ALA A 658 -20.78 -25.59 0.95
N ALA A 659 -19.59 -25.02 0.87
CA ALA A 659 -19.31 -23.90 -0.04
C ALA A 659 -19.40 -24.34 -1.51
N ALA A 660 -18.90 -25.53 -1.84
CA ALA A 660 -19.02 -26.12 -3.17
C ALA A 660 -20.49 -26.35 -3.56
N ASP A 661 -21.31 -26.91 -2.66
CA ASP A 661 -22.76 -27.09 -2.90
C ASP A 661 -23.47 -25.74 -3.16
N THR A 662 -23.10 -24.71 -2.38
CA THR A 662 -23.66 -23.37 -2.55
C THR A 662 -23.24 -22.74 -3.89
N ALA A 663 -21.97 -22.90 -4.28
CA ALA A 663 -21.45 -22.43 -5.57
C ALA A 663 -22.13 -23.16 -6.74
N ALA A 664 -22.31 -24.48 -6.64
CA ALA A 664 -22.99 -25.30 -7.62
C ALA A 664 -24.44 -24.86 -7.84
N ALA A 665 -25.17 -24.59 -6.76
CA ALA A 665 -26.56 -24.11 -6.80
C ALA A 665 -26.71 -22.74 -7.50
N LYS A 666 -25.62 -21.96 -7.58
CA LYS A 666 -25.55 -20.66 -8.26
C LYS A 666 -24.92 -20.74 -9.65
N GLY A 667 -24.55 -21.93 -10.13
CA GLY A 667 -23.85 -22.12 -11.42
C GLY A 667 -22.39 -21.62 -11.41
N GLN A 668 -21.80 -21.42 -10.24
CA GLN A 668 -20.41 -20.96 -10.07
C GLN A 668 -19.43 -22.14 -10.11
N PHE A 669 -19.40 -22.87 -11.23
CA PHE A 669 -18.70 -24.15 -11.35
C PHE A 669 -17.18 -24.07 -11.16
N ALA A 670 -16.53 -22.96 -11.51
CA ALA A 670 -15.10 -22.82 -11.27
C ALA A 670 -14.78 -22.54 -9.79
N ALA A 671 -15.66 -21.82 -9.09
CA ALA A 671 -15.58 -21.70 -7.64
C ALA A 671 -15.82 -23.05 -6.94
N GLU A 672 -16.77 -23.85 -7.45
CA GLU A 672 -17.00 -25.22 -6.99
C GLU A 672 -15.73 -26.08 -7.11
N VAL A 673 -15.05 -26.06 -8.27
CA VAL A 673 -13.75 -26.74 -8.46
C VAL A 673 -12.73 -26.29 -7.42
N MET A 674 -12.58 -24.99 -7.18
CA MET A 674 -11.62 -24.46 -6.20
C MET A 674 -11.91 -24.98 -4.78
N CYS A 675 -13.17 -24.97 -4.35
CA CYS A 675 -13.58 -25.48 -3.04
C CYS A 675 -13.30 -26.98 -2.90
N LEU A 676 -13.65 -27.78 -3.91
CA LEU A 676 -13.45 -29.23 -3.89
C LEU A 676 -11.96 -29.61 -3.98
N GLN A 677 -11.15 -28.88 -4.76
CA GLN A 677 -9.69 -29.06 -4.80
C GLN A 677 -9.08 -28.84 -3.40
N LEU A 678 -9.42 -27.74 -2.73
CA LEU A 678 -8.94 -27.46 -1.38
C LEU A 678 -9.42 -28.52 -0.37
N ALA A 679 -10.64 -29.03 -0.52
CA ALA A 679 -11.14 -30.10 0.35
C ALA A 679 -10.29 -31.37 0.18
N THR A 680 -9.90 -31.71 -1.06
CA THR A 680 -8.97 -32.80 -1.35
C THR A 680 -7.58 -32.54 -0.77
N GLN A 681 -7.05 -31.31 -0.84
CA GLN A 681 -5.80 -30.94 -0.16
C GLN A 681 -5.85 -31.21 1.35
N PHE A 682 -7.02 -30.99 1.97
CA PHE A 682 -7.26 -31.30 3.38
C PHE A 682 -7.67 -32.76 3.67
N GLY A 683 -7.58 -33.65 2.69
CA GLY A 683 -7.76 -35.10 2.89
C GLY A 683 -9.16 -35.63 2.58
N ALA A 684 -10.02 -34.87 1.89
CA ALA A 684 -11.33 -35.37 1.47
C ALA A 684 -11.22 -36.32 0.26
N HIS A 685 -11.72 -37.56 0.42
CA HIS A 685 -11.63 -38.63 -0.59
C HIS A 685 -12.90 -38.79 -1.47
N SER A 686 -13.94 -37.98 -1.26
CA SER A 686 -15.29 -38.20 -1.83
C SER A 686 -15.60 -37.41 -3.10
N HIS A 687 -14.72 -36.49 -3.53
CA HIS A 687 -15.07 -35.48 -4.55
C HIS A 687 -14.64 -35.80 -5.99
N GLY A 688 -13.94 -36.92 -6.22
CA GLY A 688 -13.35 -37.25 -7.52
C GLY A 688 -14.35 -37.31 -8.67
N ALA A 689 -15.51 -37.96 -8.48
CA ALA A 689 -16.53 -38.07 -9.53
C ALA A 689 -17.09 -36.70 -9.94
N ARG A 690 -17.39 -35.84 -8.96
CA ARG A 690 -17.92 -34.49 -9.22
C ARG A 690 -16.89 -33.60 -9.90
N LEU A 691 -15.63 -33.66 -9.47
CA LEU A 691 -14.53 -32.93 -10.11
C LEU A 691 -14.31 -33.38 -11.58
N ALA A 692 -14.49 -34.67 -11.88
CA ALA A 692 -14.41 -35.18 -13.24
C ALA A 692 -15.56 -34.65 -14.13
N GLU A 693 -16.77 -34.51 -13.60
CA GLU A 693 -17.87 -33.84 -14.31
C GLU A 693 -17.55 -32.36 -14.56
N LEU A 694 -17.07 -31.66 -13.54
CA LEU A 694 -16.73 -30.23 -13.63
C LEU A 694 -15.66 -29.96 -14.69
N ALA A 695 -14.68 -30.85 -14.82
CA ALA A 695 -13.64 -30.77 -15.85
C ALA A 695 -14.20 -30.77 -17.29
N THR A 696 -15.45 -31.19 -17.51
CA THR A 696 -16.11 -31.14 -18.82
C THR A 696 -16.86 -29.84 -19.10
N VAL A 697 -17.17 -29.06 -18.07
CA VAL A 697 -17.99 -27.83 -18.16
C VAL A 697 -17.24 -26.56 -17.80
N THR A 698 -16.06 -26.67 -17.18
CA THR A 698 -15.18 -25.52 -16.88
C THR A 698 -13.96 -25.50 -17.78
N GLU A 699 -13.52 -24.31 -18.18
CA GLU A 699 -12.29 -24.11 -18.95
C GLU A 699 -11.03 -24.05 -18.06
N GLY A 700 -9.89 -24.46 -18.62
CA GLY A 700 -8.58 -24.35 -17.98
C GLY A 700 -8.05 -25.66 -17.37
N PRO A 701 -6.75 -25.71 -17.00
CA PRO A 701 -6.11 -26.93 -16.50
C PRO A 701 -6.56 -27.36 -15.09
N ARG A 702 -7.07 -26.43 -14.27
CA ARG A 702 -7.29 -26.68 -12.83
C ARG A 702 -8.25 -27.84 -12.56
N ALA A 703 -9.40 -27.87 -13.23
CA ALA A 703 -10.44 -28.87 -12.95
C ALA A 703 -9.97 -30.30 -13.24
N GLY A 704 -9.24 -30.51 -14.35
CA GLY A 704 -8.66 -31.81 -14.69
C GLY A 704 -7.60 -32.27 -13.68
N LEU A 705 -6.72 -31.37 -13.24
CA LEU A 705 -5.72 -31.66 -12.21
C LEU A 705 -6.36 -31.96 -10.85
N ALA A 706 -7.37 -31.18 -10.45
CA ALA A 706 -8.13 -31.41 -9.22
C ALA A 706 -8.82 -32.78 -9.24
N ALA A 707 -9.43 -33.17 -10.37
CA ALA A 707 -10.07 -34.47 -10.53
C ALA A 707 -9.06 -35.64 -10.38
N ARG A 708 -7.90 -35.53 -11.04
CA ARG A 708 -6.82 -36.53 -10.92
C ARG A 708 -6.26 -36.61 -9.51
N PHE A 709 -6.06 -35.48 -8.86
CA PHE A 709 -5.59 -35.43 -7.48
C PHE A 709 -6.59 -36.11 -6.52
N ALA A 710 -7.88 -35.82 -6.66
CA ALA A 710 -8.92 -36.45 -5.85
C ALA A 710 -9.04 -37.97 -6.10
N ALA A 711 -8.90 -38.43 -7.34
CA ALA A 711 -8.88 -39.85 -7.68
C ALA A 711 -7.65 -40.55 -7.10
N ALA A 712 -6.46 -39.98 -7.28
CA ALA A 712 -5.21 -40.53 -6.75
C ALA A 712 -5.22 -40.62 -5.22
N LEU A 713 -5.80 -39.62 -4.55
CA LEU A 713 -5.97 -39.62 -3.11
C LEU A 713 -7.00 -40.66 -2.64
N HIS A 714 -8.06 -40.91 -3.43
CA HIS A 714 -9.05 -41.95 -3.14
C HIS A 714 -8.44 -43.36 -3.25
N ASP A 715 -7.67 -43.59 -4.31
CA ASP A 715 -7.07 -44.89 -4.63
C ASP A 715 -5.75 -45.17 -3.90
N ASP A 716 -5.27 -44.21 -3.09
CA ASP A 716 -3.97 -44.23 -2.40
C ASP A 716 -2.79 -44.42 -3.39
N ASP A 717 -2.93 -43.86 -4.60
CA ASP A 717 -1.92 -43.92 -5.67
C ASP A 717 -0.85 -42.85 -5.47
N ALA A 718 0.14 -43.20 -4.66
CA ALA A 718 1.29 -42.36 -4.38
C ALA A 718 2.07 -41.91 -5.63
N THR A 719 2.06 -42.69 -6.72
CA THR A 719 2.81 -42.35 -7.94
C THR A 719 2.09 -41.25 -8.71
N GLU A 720 0.77 -41.39 -8.86
CA GLU A 720 -0.06 -40.35 -9.48
C GLU A 720 -0.07 -39.08 -8.63
N LEU A 721 -0.10 -39.19 -7.29
CA LEU A 721 0.04 -38.05 -6.36
C LEU A 721 1.36 -37.28 -6.57
N SER A 722 2.46 -37.98 -6.82
CA SER A 722 3.74 -37.33 -7.18
C SER A 722 3.68 -36.68 -8.57
N GLY A 723 3.02 -37.30 -9.55
CA GLY A 723 2.85 -36.74 -10.89
C GLY A 723 2.02 -35.46 -10.89
N VAL A 724 0.86 -35.46 -10.22
CA VAL A 724 0.02 -34.26 -10.11
C VAL A 724 0.70 -33.14 -9.31
N SER A 725 1.61 -33.47 -8.38
CA SER A 725 2.46 -32.46 -7.71
C SER A 725 3.34 -31.70 -8.71
N GLU A 726 3.95 -32.38 -9.68
CA GLU A 726 4.77 -31.75 -10.73
C GLU A 726 3.90 -30.89 -11.65
N GLU A 727 2.71 -31.36 -11.99
CA GLU A 727 1.79 -30.62 -12.87
C GLU A 727 1.17 -29.38 -12.18
N PHE A 728 0.86 -29.44 -10.88
CA PHE A 728 0.46 -28.26 -10.13
C PHE A 728 1.60 -27.23 -10.03
N GLU A 729 2.85 -27.68 -9.86
CA GLU A 729 4.01 -26.79 -9.86
C GLU A 729 4.17 -26.12 -11.24
N ALA A 730 4.05 -26.88 -12.32
CA ALA A 730 4.09 -26.36 -13.69
C ALA A 730 2.94 -25.38 -13.99
N MET A 731 1.75 -25.63 -13.45
CA MET A 731 0.62 -24.71 -13.51
C MET A 731 0.88 -23.43 -12.70
N GLY A 732 1.71 -23.50 -11.65
CA GLY A 732 2.08 -22.38 -10.76
C GLY A 732 1.39 -22.39 -9.40
N ASP A 733 0.63 -23.44 -9.06
CA ASP A 733 -0.07 -23.58 -7.77
C ASP A 733 0.82 -24.32 -6.77
N LEU A 734 1.74 -23.59 -6.17
CA LEU A 734 2.75 -24.17 -5.27
C LEU A 734 2.14 -24.82 -4.02
N ALA A 735 1.00 -24.31 -3.55
CA ALA A 735 0.32 -24.88 -2.37
C ALA A 735 -0.27 -26.26 -2.70
N ALA A 736 -0.99 -26.38 -3.83
CA ALA A 736 -1.50 -27.67 -4.28
C ALA A 736 -0.38 -28.66 -4.64
N ALA A 737 0.68 -28.19 -5.29
CA ALA A 737 1.85 -29.00 -5.61
C ALA A 737 2.50 -29.60 -4.35
N MET A 738 2.64 -28.78 -3.32
CA MET A 738 3.21 -29.18 -2.03
C MET A 738 2.30 -30.18 -1.31
N ASP A 739 0.99 -29.95 -1.27
CA ASP A 739 0.05 -30.88 -0.61
C ASP A 739 -0.01 -32.22 -1.35
N ALA A 740 0.02 -32.23 -2.68
CA ALA A 740 0.08 -33.46 -3.47
C ALA A 740 1.34 -34.27 -3.18
N ALA A 741 2.52 -33.62 -3.09
CA ALA A 741 3.77 -34.28 -2.69
C ALA A 741 3.70 -34.80 -1.23
N ALA A 742 3.09 -34.04 -0.33
CA ALA A 742 2.91 -34.45 1.05
C ALA A 742 2.01 -35.70 1.17
N HIS A 743 0.88 -35.72 0.44
CA HIS A 743 0.01 -36.89 0.37
C HIS A 743 0.71 -38.09 -0.28
N ALA A 744 1.51 -37.89 -1.33
CA ALA A 744 2.35 -38.95 -1.91
C ALA A 744 3.33 -39.55 -0.89
N ALA A 745 3.94 -38.70 -0.05
CA ALA A 745 4.85 -39.12 1.01
C ALA A 745 4.13 -39.93 2.12
N ILE A 746 2.88 -39.59 2.41
CA ILE A 746 2.04 -40.32 3.37
C ILE A 746 1.65 -41.67 2.78
N ALA A 747 1.12 -41.70 1.56
CA ALA A 747 0.73 -42.91 0.84
C ALA A 747 1.90 -43.90 0.69
N HIS A 748 3.07 -43.44 0.23
CA HIS A 748 4.27 -44.29 0.12
C HIS A 748 4.71 -44.89 1.48
N ARG A 749 4.51 -44.18 2.59
CA ARG A 749 4.79 -44.71 3.94
C ARG A 749 3.82 -45.81 4.33
N THR A 750 2.53 -45.64 4.03
CA THR A 750 1.50 -46.67 4.27
C THR A 750 1.84 -47.97 3.52
N HIS A 751 2.47 -47.86 2.34
CA HIS A 751 2.96 -48.98 1.53
C HIS A 751 4.42 -49.43 1.85
N ASP A 752 5.01 -48.97 2.96
CA ASP A 752 6.40 -49.24 3.42
C ASP A 752 7.51 -48.92 2.38
N ARG A 753 7.26 -47.98 1.47
CA ARG A 753 8.22 -47.49 0.46
C ARG A 753 9.00 -46.27 0.96
N ARG A 754 9.85 -46.49 1.97
CA ARG A 754 10.54 -45.42 2.71
C ARG A 754 11.37 -44.45 1.86
N GLY A 755 12.07 -44.94 0.83
CA GLY A 755 12.87 -44.10 -0.06
C GLY A 755 12.04 -43.12 -0.87
N SER A 756 10.96 -43.59 -1.49
CA SER A 756 10.01 -42.76 -2.24
C SER A 756 9.28 -41.78 -1.31
N ALA A 757 8.90 -42.23 -0.11
CA ALA A 757 8.28 -41.36 0.88
C ALA A 757 9.21 -40.20 1.30
N LEU A 758 10.50 -40.48 1.52
CA LEU A 758 11.49 -39.45 1.84
C LEU A 758 11.67 -38.47 0.68
N SER A 759 11.76 -38.95 -0.56
CA SER A 759 11.85 -38.09 -1.75
C SER A 759 10.67 -37.13 -1.86
N CYS A 760 9.45 -37.62 -1.65
CA CYS A 760 8.25 -36.80 -1.69
C CYS A 760 8.18 -35.81 -0.52
N SER A 761 8.61 -36.20 0.69
CA SER A 761 8.69 -35.30 1.84
C SER A 761 9.66 -34.15 1.59
N VAL A 762 10.86 -34.43 1.07
CA VAL A 762 11.86 -33.41 0.73
C VAL A 762 11.33 -32.45 -0.32
N ARG A 763 10.59 -32.95 -1.32
CA ARG A 763 9.94 -32.10 -2.32
C ARG A 763 8.88 -31.19 -1.69
N ALA A 764 8.02 -31.73 -0.83
CA ALA A 764 7.01 -30.95 -0.11
C ALA A 764 7.67 -29.85 0.75
N GLU A 765 8.74 -30.16 1.48
CA GLU A 765 9.50 -29.19 2.29
C GLU A 765 10.17 -28.10 1.43
N ALA A 766 10.71 -28.45 0.26
CA ALA A 766 11.30 -27.48 -0.66
C ALA A 766 10.25 -26.48 -1.20
N LEU A 767 9.08 -26.99 -1.62
CA LEU A 767 7.96 -26.16 -2.07
C LEU A 767 7.38 -25.31 -0.94
N ALA A 768 7.31 -25.85 0.28
CA ALA A 768 6.89 -25.11 1.47
C ALA A 768 7.87 -23.96 1.80
N THR A 769 9.18 -24.21 1.69
CA THR A 769 10.21 -23.17 1.90
C THR A 769 10.10 -22.05 0.86
N GLN A 770 9.81 -22.40 -0.40
CA GLN A 770 9.63 -21.41 -1.46
C GLN A 770 8.34 -20.57 -1.31
N SER A 771 7.25 -21.21 -0.89
CA SER A 771 5.93 -20.57 -0.81
C SER A 771 5.62 -19.91 0.54
N GLY A 772 6.21 -20.43 1.61
CA GLY A 772 5.91 -20.08 3.00
C GLY A 772 4.60 -20.65 3.52
N VAL A 773 4.00 -21.63 2.82
CA VAL A 773 2.73 -22.25 3.21
C VAL A 773 2.95 -23.33 4.27
N VAL A 774 2.02 -23.44 5.22
CA VAL A 774 2.01 -24.48 6.25
C VAL A 774 0.68 -25.20 6.22
N THR A 775 0.69 -26.49 5.87
CA THR A 775 -0.52 -27.32 5.81
C THR A 775 -0.44 -28.52 6.75
N PRO A 776 -1.58 -29.09 7.15
CA PRO A 776 -1.61 -30.34 7.91
C PRO A 776 -0.94 -31.52 7.19
N ALA A 777 -1.11 -31.62 5.87
CA ALA A 777 -0.48 -32.68 5.07
C ALA A 777 1.05 -32.55 5.11
N LEU A 778 1.60 -31.34 4.94
CA LEU A 778 3.03 -31.07 5.08
C LEU A 778 3.57 -31.48 6.46
N LEU A 779 2.87 -31.07 7.53
CA LEU A 779 3.28 -31.38 8.91
C LEU A 779 3.25 -32.87 9.23
N GLN A 780 2.33 -33.62 8.61
CA GLN A 780 2.27 -35.07 8.70
C GLN A 780 3.34 -35.72 7.81
N ALA A 781 3.68 -35.07 6.69
CA ALA A 781 4.70 -35.56 5.78
C ALA A 781 6.09 -35.51 6.43
N ALA A 782 6.50 -34.34 6.93
CA ALA A 782 7.82 -34.08 7.49
C ALA A 782 8.09 -34.87 8.78
N ASP A 783 7.11 -34.92 9.67
CA ASP A 783 7.22 -35.63 10.94
C ASP A 783 5.98 -36.54 11.07
N PRO A 784 6.08 -37.87 10.99
CA PRO A 784 4.91 -38.72 11.20
C PRO A 784 4.55 -38.78 12.70
N PHE A 785 3.41 -38.21 13.08
CA PHE A 785 2.89 -38.32 14.45
C PHE A 785 2.24 -39.69 14.66
N PRO A 786 2.48 -40.42 15.77
CA PRO A 786 1.96 -41.77 15.99
C PRO A 786 0.47 -41.79 16.39
N LEU A 787 -0.32 -40.86 15.84
CA LEU A 787 -1.74 -40.71 16.09
C LEU A 787 -2.53 -40.90 14.80
N THR A 788 -3.75 -41.40 14.93
CA THR A 788 -4.71 -41.40 13.81
C THR A 788 -5.14 -39.97 13.49
N ALA A 789 -5.60 -39.73 12.26
CA ALA A 789 -6.11 -38.41 11.85
C ALA A 789 -7.12 -37.83 12.86
N ARG A 790 -8.03 -38.67 13.36
CA ARG A 790 -9.04 -38.24 14.34
C ARG A 790 -8.46 -37.93 15.73
N GLU A 791 -7.45 -38.66 16.16
CA GLU A 791 -6.74 -38.36 17.40
C GLU A 791 -5.96 -37.04 17.28
N CYS A 792 -5.34 -36.75 16.11
CA CYS A 792 -4.68 -35.48 15.84
C CYS A 792 -5.63 -34.29 15.99
N GLU A 793 -6.83 -34.34 15.40
CA GLU A 793 -7.82 -33.25 15.53
C GLU A 793 -8.26 -33.01 16.97
N VAL A 794 -8.50 -34.09 17.74
CA VAL A 794 -8.84 -33.99 19.16
C VAL A 794 -7.69 -33.35 19.94
N VAL A 795 -6.45 -33.78 19.69
CA VAL A 795 -5.25 -33.20 20.33
C VAL A 795 -5.08 -31.73 19.95
N ALA A 796 -5.34 -31.37 18.70
CA ALA A 796 -5.25 -30.00 18.22
C ALA A 796 -6.23 -29.06 18.95
N LEU A 797 -7.47 -29.50 19.16
CA LEU A 797 -8.46 -28.75 19.92
C LEU A 797 -8.20 -28.75 21.44
N VAL A 798 -7.56 -29.80 21.96
CA VAL A 798 -7.08 -29.85 23.35
C VAL A 798 -5.94 -28.86 23.60
N ALA A 799 -5.14 -28.54 22.58
CA ALA A 799 -4.04 -27.60 22.66
C ALA A 799 -4.47 -26.13 22.76
N VAL A 800 -5.75 -25.85 22.50
CA VAL A 800 -6.43 -24.56 22.68
C VAL A 800 -7.29 -24.64 23.95
N PRO A 801 -7.49 -23.56 24.74
CA PRO A 801 -8.25 -23.60 25.99
C PRO A 801 -9.77 -23.77 25.79
N LEU A 802 -10.19 -24.92 25.25
CA LEU A 802 -11.58 -25.30 25.01
C LEU A 802 -12.03 -26.40 25.98
N PRO A 803 -13.22 -26.28 26.60
CA PRO A 803 -13.78 -27.34 27.42
C PRO A 803 -14.13 -28.56 26.56
N THR A 804 -14.04 -29.77 27.13
CA THR A 804 -14.31 -31.03 26.41
C THR A 804 -15.66 -31.04 25.70
N LYS A 805 -16.67 -30.40 26.29
CA LYS A 805 -18.00 -30.24 25.68
C LYS A 805 -17.97 -29.44 24.37
N ALA A 806 -17.21 -28.33 24.33
CA ALA A 806 -17.05 -27.53 23.12
C ALA A 806 -16.26 -28.29 22.03
N ILE A 807 -15.25 -29.08 22.43
CA ILE A 807 -14.52 -29.96 21.51
C ILE A 807 -15.48 -31.01 20.91
N ALA A 808 -16.35 -31.59 21.73
CA ALA A 808 -17.33 -32.57 21.31
C ALA A 808 -18.34 -31.97 20.32
N GLU A 809 -18.88 -30.78 20.61
CA GLU A 809 -19.79 -30.06 19.70
C GLU A 809 -19.11 -29.73 18.36
N ARG A 810 -17.90 -29.17 18.39
CA ARG A 810 -17.15 -28.76 17.19
C ARG A 810 -16.79 -29.93 16.28
N LEU A 811 -16.48 -31.09 16.84
CA LEU A 811 -16.16 -32.30 16.07
C LEU A 811 -17.38 -33.20 15.79
N HIS A 812 -18.59 -32.83 16.22
CA HIS A 812 -19.79 -33.67 16.16
C HIS A 812 -19.60 -35.05 16.85
N LEU A 813 -19.03 -35.04 18.05
CA LEU A 813 -18.77 -36.22 18.90
C LEU A 813 -19.49 -36.13 20.26
N SER A 814 -19.47 -37.22 21.02
CA SER A 814 -19.82 -37.18 22.45
C SER A 814 -18.61 -36.80 23.30
N ALA A 815 -18.83 -36.14 24.45
CA ALA A 815 -17.75 -35.80 25.39
C ALA A 815 -16.94 -37.03 25.84
N ARG A 816 -17.62 -38.17 26.04
CA ARG A 816 -16.98 -39.45 26.37
C ARG A 816 -16.08 -39.97 25.24
N THR A 817 -16.47 -39.75 23.99
CA THR A 817 -15.66 -40.12 22.82
C THR A 817 -14.39 -39.28 22.76
N VAL A 818 -14.50 -37.97 23.02
CA VAL A 818 -13.34 -37.06 23.09
C VAL A 818 -12.36 -37.52 24.18
N GLU A 819 -12.83 -37.79 25.39
CA GLU A 819 -12.00 -38.31 26.49
C GLU A 819 -11.32 -39.63 26.10
N GLY A 820 -12.04 -40.53 25.41
CA GLY A 820 -11.48 -41.78 24.91
C GLY A 820 -10.40 -41.59 23.82
N HIS A 821 -10.48 -40.55 23.00
CA HIS A 821 -9.42 -40.20 22.05
C HIS A 821 -8.21 -39.57 22.75
N VAL A 822 -8.43 -38.67 23.72
CA VAL A 822 -7.35 -38.08 24.53
C VAL A 822 -6.56 -39.15 25.25
N TYR A 823 -7.25 -40.11 25.90
CA TYR A 823 -6.61 -41.22 26.59
C TYR A 823 -5.72 -42.08 25.66
N ARG A 824 -6.25 -42.42 24.47
CA ARG A 824 -5.48 -43.18 23.47
C ARG A 824 -4.30 -42.40 22.93
N ALA A 825 -4.47 -41.10 22.69
CA ALA A 825 -3.40 -40.23 22.24
C ALA A 825 -2.28 -40.16 23.28
N MET A 826 -2.62 -39.93 24.55
CA MET A 826 -1.67 -39.91 25.66
C MET A 826 -0.86 -41.20 25.77
N HIS A 827 -1.52 -42.35 25.64
CA HIS A 827 -0.85 -43.65 25.64
C HIS A 827 0.12 -43.82 24.48
N LYS A 828 -0.24 -43.36 23.27
CA LYS A 828 0.60 -43.46 22.07
C LYS A 828 1.78 -42.50 22.09
N THR A 829 1.63 -41.32 22.69
CA THR A 829 2.67 -40.28 22.77
C THR A 829 3.50 -40.36 24.04
N GLY A 830 3.14 -41.22 25.00
CA GLY A 830 3.82 -41.35 26.29
C GLY A 830 3.60 -40.16 27.23
N THR A 831 2.56 -39.36 27.02
CA THR A 831 2.22 -38.22 27.88
C THR A 831 1.29 -38.67 29.02
N THR A 832 1.44 -38.06 30.19
CA THR A 832 0.72 -38.47 31.41
C THR A 832 -0.42 -37.53 31.78
N THR A 833 -0.43 -36.31 31.24
CA THR A 833 -1.51 -35.33 31.43
C THR A 833 -2.01 -34.74 30.11
N ARG A 834 -3.23 -34.18 30.15
CA ARG A 834 -3.83 -33.45 29.03
C ARG A 834 -2.97 -32.24 28.65
N GLU A 835 -2.45 -31.51 29.64
CA GLU A 835 -1.52 -30.40 29.44
C GLU A 835 -0.20 -30.83 28.77
N GLU A 836 0.39 -31.97 29.15
CA GLU A 836 1.59 -32.50 28.48
C GLU A 836 1.34 -32.84 27.02
N LEU A 837 0.19 -33.44 26.72
CA LEU A 837 -0.24 -33.72 25.34
C LEU A 837 -0.47 -32.43 24.53
N ALA A 838 -1.08 -31.41 25.14
CA ALA A 838 -1.26 -30.10 24.54
C ALA A 838 0.07 -29.37 24.29
N GLU A 839 1.01 -29.45 25.23
CA GLU A 839 2.35 -28.87 25.11
C GLU A 839 3.17 -29.55 24.01
N LEU A 840 3.08 -30.88 23.91
CA LEU A 840 3.71 -31.64 22.83
C LEU A 840 3.22 -31.17 21.45
N TRP A 841 1.90 -31.00 21.30
CA TRP A 841 1.31 -30.46 20.08
C TRP A 841 1.76 -29.02 19.79
N ARG A 842 1.75 -28.14 20.80
CA ARG A 842 2.18 -26.73 20.63
C ARG A 842 3.66 -26.62 20.26
N LYS A 843 4.54 -27.40 20.88
CA LYS A 843 5.97 -27.42 20.55
C LYS A 843 6.19 -27.77 19.09
N ARG A 844 5.52 -28.83 18.64
CA ARG A 844 5.59 -29.29 17.26
C ARG A 844 5.18 -28.22 16.23
N ARG A 845 4.32 -27.27 16.62
CA ARG A 845 3.91 -26.12 15.78
C ARG A 845 4.67 -24.81 16.04
N ARG A 846 5.57 -24.77 17.04
CA ARG A 846 6.39 -23.61 17.44
C ARG A 846 7.85 -23.74 17.04
N THR A 847 8.32 -24.95 16.72
CA THR A 847 9.69 -25.18 16.20
C THR A 847 9.88 -24.72 14.75
N GLU A 848 8.88 -24.05 14.18
CA GLU A 848 8.80 -23.48 12.83
C GLU A 848 8.36 -22.02 12.96
#